data_AF-A0AAD7NAA0-F1
#
_entry.id   AF-A0AAD7NAA0-F1
#
_cell.length_a   1.000
_cell.length_b   1.000
_cell.length_c   1.000
_cell.angle_alpha   90.00
_cell.angle_beta   90.00
_cell.angle_gamma   90.00
#
_symmetry.space_group_name_H-M   'P 1'
#
loop_
_entity.id
_entity.type
_entity.pdbx_description
1 polymer ?
#
loop_
_entity_poly.entity_id
_entity_poly.type
_entity_poly.pdbx_seq_one_letter_code
_entity_poly.pdbx_strand_id
1 'polypeptide(L)'
;MTHLLRTRGVRLIPPLLSPPRKLFCASFNTQRSQIEPLDPDSDRKALSLESRNRSLVDYVEREHFWAAERLRLHLISELAPIDPNPAYERAALAQITFHGRQDLKAFLTWLDLVPDNKVPWRVERGPLTKTRNLLFRTGNPSRNLQLIKEFSLVCAAKGYGRLVWDDLILLMTRFEHAEEATVFFLKYEVALRRYYVRYHPGLVEETANRQRYLLVMWCCNVGWLREAVKLVQNSADYNITQACRWLIDLLRVQNDTEGIALVEECLSRRRNRPDTQTEPALSTKMTTAQRFSDIFTRSSEPSTVIQTHPRSPTPFHSTRSIIEGSGTLRPRSWIASRLKEVKCLLSRRSLVSFRPPGSDLHSFIAHYDVCKAHPRGLFILRKRALTASDPSSHTWLCKEMFYLHESRKFADIVALFGANFRTAFLPPKPWRAIRELADPLADQSRTLHIVPTRLDINRADAWVIWNAIVRLAVHLPAPLPVLDALRFSVVHYSATLTGRQFRAFPTSFTAVLRSLIWAYGEAGAVDRAAAVAGDVSLIGQMHLSNVGLLDELAGVYARTGDVAAATRLLGSLEEMMPRLATYGVMMDAYLQAGFVQEAFELEARMKQKCHYVPGANWRMDATLRALRAAEDALDPEVYIAF
;
A
#
# COMPACT_ATOMS: atom_id res chain seq x y z
N MET A 1 -36.29 -48.96 34.16
CA MET A 1 -36.26 -50.42 34.35
C MET A 1 -36.33 -51.09 32.97
N THR A 2 -35.26 -51.82 32.64
CA THR A 2 -35.22 -53.05 31.80
C THR A 2 -35.76 -52.99 30.37
N HIS A 3 -34.87 -52.81 29.37
CA HIS A 3 -34.22 -53.86 28.54
C HIS A 3 -35.08 -54.37 27.36
N LEU A 4 -34.62 -54.14 26.12
CA LEU A 4 -34.34 -55.21 25.16
C LEU A 4 -33.60 -54.70 23.90
N LEU A 5 -32.56 -55.46 23.55
CA LEU A 5 -31.58 -55.28 22.49
C LEU A 5 -32.12 -55.78 21.13
N ARG A 6 -31.72 -55.13 20.02
CA ARG A 6 -31.45 -55.86 18.75
C ARG A 6 -30.56 -55.07 17.77
N THR A 7 -29.30 -55.47 17.81
CA THR A 7 -28.30 -55.65 16.72
C THR A 7 -28.68 -55.32 15.25
N ARG A 8 -27.94 -54.38 14.65
CA ARG A 8 -27.43 -54.37 13.25
C ARG A 8 -26.17 -53.48 13.29
N GLY A 9 -24.97 -53.83 12.84
CA GLY A 9 -24.52 -54.67 11.74
C GLY A 9 -23.33 -53.92 11.12
N VAL A 10 -22.18 -53.94 11.79
CA VAL A 10 -20.95 -53.25 11.34
C VAL A 10 -20.31 -54.07 10.22
N ARG A 11 -20.23 -53.50 9.01
CA ARG A 11 -19.42 -54.05 7.92
C ARG A 11 -17.96 -53.64 8.11
N LEU A 12 -17.11 -54.64 8.27
CA LEU A 12 -15.66 -54.55 8.21
C LEU A 12 -15.21 -54.10 6.81
N ILE A 13 -14.38 -53.06 6.75
CA ILE A 13 -13.61 -52.66 5.56
C ILE A 13 -12.18 -53.23 5.75
N PRO A 14 -11.60 -53.93 4.76
CA PRO A 14 -10.25 -54.50 4.86
C PRO A 14 -9.15 -53.42 4.75
N PRO A 15 -7.96 -53.64 5.35
CA PRO A 15 -6.86 -52.68 5.29
C PRO A 15 -6.14 -52.80 3.95
N LEU A 16 -6.30 -51.79 3.08
CA LEU A 16 -5.50 -51.67 1.86
C LEU A 16 -4.32 -50.72 2.09
N LEU A 17 -3.15 -51.33 2.17
CA LEU A 17 -1.92 -50.99 1.44
C LEU A 17 -1.39 -49.54 1.53
N SER A 18 -0.30 -49.43 2.31
CA SER A 18 0.97 -48.75 2.01
C SER A 18 1.01 -47.24 1.73
N PRO A 19 1.86 -46.47 2.44
CA PRO A 19 2.06 -45.05 2.16
C PRO A 19 2.93 -44.84 0.90
N PRO A 20 2.69 -43.79 0.10
CA PRO A 20 3.53 -43.49 -1.04
C PRO A 20 4.90 -42.95 -0.59
N ARG A 21 5.91 -43.63 -1.12
CA ARG A 21 7.34 -43.34 -1.26
C ARG A 21 7.77 -41.88 -1.06
N LYS A 22 8.77 -41.75 -0.17
CA LYS A 22 9.81 -40.72 -0.15
C LYS A 22 10.40 -40.54 -1.56
N LEU A 23 10.03 -39.49 -2.29
CA LEU A 23 10.60 -39.16 -3.61
C LEU A 23 11.05 -37.70 -3.75
N PHE A 24 11.34 -37.00 -2.66
CA PHE A 24 11.92 -35.64 -2.73
C PHE A 24 13.18 -35.40 -1.87
N CYS A 25 13.63 -36.38 -1.08
CA CYS A 25 14.92 -36.28 -0.37
C CYS A 25 16.11 -36.85 -1.16
N ALA A 26 15.88 -37.52 -2.29
CA ALA A 26 16.95 -38.22 -3.01
C ALA A 26 17.82 -37.29 -3.88
N SER A 27 17.32 -36.14 -4.36
CA SER A 27 18.13 -35.24 -5.21
C SER A 27 19.15 -34.39 -4.44
N PHE A 28 19.00 -34.27 -3.10
CA PHE A 28 19.85 -33.40 -2.29
C PHE A 28 21.13 -34.08 -1.76
N ASN A 29 21.09 -35.39 -1.49
CA ASN A 29 22.32 -36.11 -1.15
C ASN A 29 23.22 -36.34 -2.38
N THR A 30 22.65 -36.37 -3.59
CA THR A 30 23.42 -36.53 -4.83
C THR A 30 24.19 -35.27 -5.23
N GLN A 31 23.69 -34.07 -4.91
CA GLN A 31 24.47 -32.83 -5.11
C GLN A 31 25.64 -32.68 -4.11
N ARG A 32 25.58 -33.35 -2.95
CA ARG A 32 26.70 -33.38 -2.00
C ARG A 32 27.84 -34.30 -2.48
N SER A 33 27.54 -35.29 -3.32
CA SER A 33 28.50 -36.26 -3.86
C SER A 33 28.99 -35.96 -5.28
N GLN A 34 28.47 -34.92 -5.95
CA GLN A 34 28.92 -34.46 -7.27
C GLN A 34 29.64 -33.10 -7.22
N ILE A 35 30.17 -32.73 -6.04
CA ILE A 35 31.12 -31.63 -5.97
C ILE A 35 32.47 -32.25 -6.34
N GLU A 36 32.88 -32.10 -7.60
CA GLU A 36 34.29 -32.31 -7.96
C GLU A 36 35.15 -31.57 -6.94
N PRO A 37 36.10 -32.24 -6.27
CA PRO A 37 37.08 -31.53 -5.45
C PRO A 37 37.75 -30.51 -6.37
N LEU A 38 37.60 -29.23 -6.03
CA LEU A 38 38.37 -28.16 -6.66
C LEU A 38 39.83 -28.61 -6.61
N ASP A 39 40.41 -28.88 -7.78
CA ASP A 39 41.80 -29.29 -7.91
C ASP A 39 42.67 -28.18 -7.28
N PRO A 40 43.29 -28.43 -6.12
CA PRO A 40 43.99 -27.39 -5.37
C PRO A 40 45.25 -26.87 -6.09
N ASP A 41 45.72 -27.55 -7.15
CA ASP A 41 46.91 -27.15 -7.89
C ASP A 41 46.64 -26.53 -9.28
N SER A 42 45.44 -26.68 -9.87
CA SER A 42 45.17 -26.13 -11.22
C SER A 42 44.98 -24.59 -11.24
N ASP A 43 44.74 -23.97 -10.07
CA ASP A 43 44.45 -22.53 -9.93
C ASP A 43 45.60 -21.70 -9.30
N ARG A 44 46.82 -22.26 -9.18
CA ARG A 44 48.00 -21.52 -8.66
C ARG A 44 48.52 -20.41 -9.58
N LYS A 45 47.98 -20.24 -10.78
CA LYS A 45 48.15 -18.98 -11.51
C LYS A 45 47.31 -17.95 -10.77
N ALA A 46 47.95 -17.00 -10.10
CA ALA A 46 47.31 -15.90 -9.38
C ALA A 46 46.22 -15.24 -10.25
N LEU A 47 44.99 -15.76 -10.15
CA LEU A 47 43.85 -15.18 -10.80
C LEU A 47 43.74 -13.77 -10.25
N SER A 48 43.62 -12.79 -11.15
CA SER A 48 43.44 -11.42 -10.73
C SER A 48 42.26 -11.35 -9.75
N LEU A 49 42.35 -10.47 -8.76
CA LEU A 49 41.29 -10.27 -7.78
C LEU A 49 39.92 -10.06 -8.46
N GLU A 50 39.93 -9.31 -9.57
CA GLU A 50 38.75 -9.10 -10.43
C GLU A 50 38.16 -10.42 -10.96
N SER A 51 39.00 -11.36 -11.39
CA SER A 51 38.56 -12.68 -11.84
C SER A 51 37.90 -13.45 -10.71
N ARG A 52 38.44 -13.36 -9.48
CA ARG A 52 37.88 -14.05 -8.31
C ARG A 52 36.56 -13.44 -7.85
N ASN A 53 36.44 -12.11 -7.84
CA ASN A 53 35.16 -11.43 -7.59
C ASN A 53 34.11 -11.77 -8.67
N ARG A 54 34.51 -11.84 -9.94
CA ARG A 54 33.63 -12.29 -11.03
C ARG A 54 33.16 -13.73 -10.85
N SER A 55 34.05 -14.65 -10.48
CA SER A 55 33.68 -16.03 -10.16
C SER A 55 32.73 -16.12 -8.97
N LEU A 56 32.93 -15.30 -7.93
CA LEU A 56 32.02 -15.24 -6.79
C LEU A 56 30.61 -14.80 -7.21
N VAL A 57 30.51 -13.77 -8.04
CA VAL A 57 29.23 -13.33 -8.60
C VAL A 57 28.61 -14.46 -9.43
N ASP A 58 29.36 -15.06 -10.36
CA ASP A 58 28.89 -16.15 -11.23
C ASP A 58 28.34 -17.35 -10.43
N TYR A 59 29.02 -17.76 -9.35
CA TYR A 59 28.50 -18.80 -8.46
C TYR A 59 27.16 -18.43 -7.83
N VAL A 60 26.99 -17.17 -7.39
CA VAL A 60 25.71 -16.70 -6.84
C VAL A 60 24.64 -16.59 -7.94
N GLU A 61 25.03 -16.21 -9.15
CA GLU A 61 24.10 -16.09 -10.27
C GLU A 61 23.54 -17.44 -10.72
N ARG A 62 24.38 -18.47 -10.68
CA ARG A 62 24.04 -19.87 -10.98
C ARG A 62 23.45 -20.63 -9.79
N GLU A 63 23.13 -19.93 -8.70
CA GLU A 63 22.56 -20.50 -7.47
C GLU A 63 23.45 -21.57 -6.78
N HIS A 64 24.76 -21.56 -7.05
CA HIS A 64 25.75 -22.41 -6.38
C HIS A 64 26.21 -21.80 -5.04
N PHE A 65 25.24 -21.55 -4.14
CA PHE A 65 25.47 -20.77 -2.91
C PHE A 65 26.54 -21.35 -1.97
N TRP A 66 26.72 -22.67 -1.93
CA TRP A 66 27.78 -23.32 -1.15
C TRP A 66 29.19 -23.06 -1.71
N ALA A 67 29.33 -23.11 -3.04
CA ALA A 67 30.60 -22.78 -3.69
C ALA A 67 30.92 -21.29 -3.49
N ALA A 68 29.91 -20.43 -3.65
CA ALA A 68 30.01 -19.01 -3.37
C ALA A 68 30.46 -18.72 -1.93
N GLU A 69 29.86 -19.39 -0.92
CA GLU A 69 30.23 -19.19 0.49
C GLU A 69 31.67 -19.63 0.78
N ARG A 70 32.13 -20.75 0.20
CA ARG A 70 33.54 -21.18 0.34
C ARG A 70 34.50 -20.17 -0.28
N LEU A 71 34.21 -19.70 -1.49
CA LEU A 71 35.03 -18.68 -2.15
C LEU A 71 35.03 -17.35 -1.38
N ARG A 72 33.88 -16.94 -0.85
CA ARG A 72 33.76 -15.74 0.00
C ARG A 72 34.63 -15.84 1.26
N LEU A 73 34.58 -16.98 1.96
CA LEU A 73 35.40 -17.22 3.15
C LEU A 73 36.90 -17.25 2.82
N HIS A 74 37.26 -17.84 1.68
CA HIS A 74 38.63 -17.86 1.19
C HIS A 74 39.14 -16.44 0.88
N LEU A 75 38.37 -15.62 0.16
CA LEU A 75 38.71 -14.21 -0.09
C LEU A 75 38.89 -13.42 1.22
N ILE A 76 38.03 -13.64 2.22
CA ILE A 76 38.18 -13.01 3.53
C ILE A 76 39.45 -13.48 4.24
N SER A 77 39.79 -14.78 4.18
CA SER A 77 40.99 -15.32 4.83
C SER A 77 42.28 -14.75 4.25
N GLU A 78 42.26 -14.34 2.98
CA GLU A 78 43.37 -13.68 2.30
C GLU A 78 43.34 -12.15 2.44
N LEU A 79 42.39 -11.59 3.20
CA LEU A 79 42.14 -10.14 3.29
C LEU A 79 41.86 -9.49 1.93
N ALA A 80 41.37 -10.27 0.96
CA ALA A 80 41.02 -9.79 -0.37
C ALA A 80 39.67 -9.05 -0.33
N PRO A 81 39.59 -7.80 -0.85
CA PRO A 81 38.34 -7.05 -0.82
C PRO A 81 37.33 -7.67 -1.80
N ILE A 82 36.08 -7.78 -1.34
CA ILE A 82 34.96 -8.29 -2.13
C ILE A 82 34.16 -7.10 -2.66
N ASP A 83 34.04 -7.00 -3.98
CA ASP A 83 33.33 -5.91 -4.63
C ASP A 83 31.81 -6.04 -4.42
N PRO A 84 31.10 -4.97 -3.98
CA PRO A 84 29.66 -5.06 -3.79
C PRO A 84 28.89 -5.36 -5.08
N ASN A 85 27.91 -6.27 -5.01
CA ASN A 85 27.12 -6.67 -6.17
C ASN A 85 25.63 -6.95 -5.83
N PRO A 86 24.65 -6.48 -6.62
CA PRO A 86 23.23 -6.79 -6.42
C PRO A 86 22.89 -8.28 -6.35
N ALA A 87 23.66 -9.13 -7.05
CA ALA A 87 23.44 -10.58 -7.09
C ALA A 87 23.49 -11.21 -5.71
N TYR A 88 24.25 -10.64 -4.77
CA TYR A 88 24.40 -11.14 -3.40
C TYR A 88 23.10 -11.12 -2.58
N GLU A 89 22.07 -10.38 -3.01
CA GLU A 89 20.71 -10.54 -2.45
C GLU A 89 20.22 -11.99 -2.56
N ARG A 90 20.54 -12.68 -3.67
CA ARG A 90 20.13 -14.09 -3.87
C ARG A 90 20.81 -15.02 -2.86
N ALA A 91 22.10 -14.80 -2.62
CA ALA A 91 22.85 -15.57 -1.63
C ALA A 91 22.31 -15.32 -0.21
N ALA A 92 21.99 -14.06 0.14
CA ALA A 92 21.34 -13.74 1.40
C ALA A 92 19.98 -14.47 1.53
N LEU A 93 19.11 -14.38 0.52
CA LEU A 93 17.83 -15.07 0.51
C LEU A 93 17.97 -16.59 0.71
N ALA A 94 18.97 -17.21 0.07
CA ALA A 94 19.23 -18.63 0.22
C ALA A 94 19.49 -19.04 1.69
N GLN A 95 20.21 -18.20 2.45
CA GLN A 95 20.52 -18.48 3.87
C GLN A 95 19.26 -18.59 4.75
N ILE A 96 18.22 -17.83 4.43
CA ILE A 96 16.97 -17.83 5.22
C ILE A 96 15.91 -18.79 4.68
N THR A 97 16.02 -19.25 3.42
CA THR A 97 15.06 -20.18 2.82
C THR A 97 15.47 -21.65 2.93
N PHE A 98 16.76 -21.99 2.78
CA PHE A 98 17.17 -23.39 2.60
C PHE A 98 17.28 -24.20 3.89
N HIS A 99 17.57 -23.58 5.04
CA HIS A 99 18.07 -24.32 6.19
C HIS A 99 17.05 -24.69 7.26
N GLY A 100 15.81 -24.17 7.22
CA GLY A 100 14.82 -24.34 8.30
C GLY A 100 15.23 -23.70 9.65
N ARG A 101 16.54 -23.50 9.86
CA ARG A 101 17.17 -22.60 10.82
C ARG A 101 17.61 -21.36 10.06
N GLN A 102 17.20 -20.19 10.53
CA GLN A 102 17.61 -18.92 9.97
C GLN A 102 19.02 -18.61 10.48
N ASP A 103 20.04 -18.77 9.62
CA ASP A 103 21.38 -18.26 9.93
C ASP A 103 21.40 -16.75 9.70
N LEU A 104 21.01 -16.02 10.74
CA LEU A 104 20.97 -14.56 10.74
C LEU A 104 22.34 -13.95 10.43
N LYS A 105 23.43 -14.57 10.90
CA LYS A 105 24.78 -14.03 10.71
C LYS A 105 25.20 -14.16 9.25
N ALA A 106 25.03 -15.33 8.64
CA ALA A 106 25.33 -15.53 7.24
C ALA A 106 24.45 -14.62 6.36
N PHE A 107 23.16 -14.51 6.67
CA PHE A 107 22.23 -13.62 5.98
C PHE A 107 22.71 -12.16 5.97
N LEU A 108 23.04 -11.59 7.14
CA LEU A 108 23.51 -10.20 7.24
C LEU A 108 24.85 -10.00 6.54
N THR A 109 25.74 -10.99 6.60
CA THR A 109 27.04 -10.92 5.92
C THR A 109 26.89 -10.82 4.41
N TRP A 110 25.97 -11.57 3.81
CA TRP A 110 25.67 -11.46 2.38
C TRP A 110 24.98 -10.14 2.01
N LEU A 111 24.12 -9.61 2.88
CA LEU A 111 23.47 -8.31 2.66
C LEU A 111 24.47 -7.14 2.72
N ASP A 112 25.50 -7.23 3.55
CA ASP A 112 26.55 -6.20 3.62
C ASP A 112 27.29 -6.04 2.28
N LEU A 113 27.37 -7.12 1.49
CA LEU A 113 27.95 -7.11 0.14
C LEU A 113 27.01 -6.56 -0.94
N VAL A 114 25.73 -6.33 -0.65
CA VAL A 114 24.82 -5.65 -1.60
C VAL A 114 25.22 -4.18 -1.71
N PRO A 115 25.32 -3.58 -2.91
CA PRO A 115 25.78 -2.20 -3.06
C PRO A 115 24.88 -1.21 -2.32
N ASP A 116 25.47 -0.11 -1.85
CA ASP A 116 24.72 1.00 -1.28
C ASP A 116 23.89 1.69 -2.37
N ASN A 117 22.66 2.09 -2.06
CA ASN A 117 21.85 2.88 -2.96
C ASN A 117 22.36 4.33 -2.97
N LYS A 118 22.86 4.85 -4.08
CA LYS A 118 23.29 6.26 -4.17
C LYS A 118 22.13 7.26 -4.36
N VAL A 119 20.91 6.76 -4.57
CA VAL A 119 19.71 7.54 -4.90
C VAL A 119 18.55 7.05 -4.04
N PRO A 120 18.46 7.45 -2.76
CA PRO A 120 17.56 6.85 -1.76
C PRO A 120 16.07 7.04 -2.07
N TRP A 121 15.71 7.89 -3.03
CA TRP A 121 14.33 8.08 -3.49
C TRP A 121 13.88 7.11 -4.61
N ARG A 122 14.79 6.36 -5.26
CA ARG A 122 14.46 5.51 -6.42
C ARG A 122 14.52 4.00 -6.10
N VAL A 123 13.70 3.53 -5.16
CA VAL A 123 13.89 2.19 -4.54
C VAL A 123 12.97 1.08 -5.08
N GLU A 124 11.93 1.41 -5.84
CA GLU A 124 10.83 0.47 -6.14
C GLU A 124 11.19 -0.74 -7.01
N ARG A 125 12.39 -0.77 -7.61
CA ARG A 125 12.87 -1.89 -8.45
C ARG A 125 14.33 -2.26 -8.18
N GLY A 126 14.87 -1.83 -7.04
CA GLY A 126 16.26 -2.05 -6.67
C GLY A 126 16.51 -3.43 -6.05
N PRO A 127 17.79 -3.70 -5.71
CA PRO A 127 18.17 -4.79 -4.81
C PRO A 127 17.34 -4.76 -3.53
N LEU A 128 17.25 -5.90 -2.84
CA LEU A 128 16.52 -6.12 -1.58
C LEU A 128 15.00 -6.18 -1.70
N THR A 129 14.43 -5.94 -2.89
CA THR A 129 12.98 -6.02 -3.12
C THR A 129 12.44 -7.44 -2.95
N LYS A 130 13.19 -8.46 -3.38
CA LYS A 130 12.79 -9.87 -3.22
C LYS A 130 12.84 -10.26 -1.75
N THR A 131 13.89 -9.83 -1.04
CA THR A 131 14.06 -10.03 0.40
C THR A 131 12.95 -9.38 1.21
N ARG A 132 12.62 -8.11 0.91
CA ARG A 132 11.45 -7.43 1.50
C ARG A 132 10.16 -8.22 1.28
N ASN A 133 9.86 -8.61 0.04
CA ASN A 133 8.63 -9.34 -0.26
C ASN A 133 8.56 -10.66 0.51
N LEU A 134 9.67 -11.40 0.59
CA LEU A 134 9.74 -12.65 1.34
C LEU A 134 9.48 -12.42 2.83
N LEU A 135 10.19 -11.47 3.46
CA LEU A 135 10.14 -11.26 4.91
C LEU A 135 8.85 -10.60 5.40
N PHE A 136 8.35 -9.59 4.67
CA PHE A 136 7.22 -8.78 5.13
C PHE A 136 5.88 -9.23 4.58
N ARG A 137 5.83 -9.71 3.33
CA ARG A 137 4.57 -9.96 2.60
C ARG A 137 4.21 -11.42 2.49
N THR A 138 5.19 -12.31 2.62
CA THR A 138 4.95 -13.76 2.59
C THR A 138 5.23 -14.39 3.96
N GLY A 139 4.62 -15.55 4.23
CA GLY A 139 4.87 -16.30 5.45
C GLY A 139 4.22 -15.71 6.71
N ASN A 140 4.92 -15.82 7.84
CA ASN A 140 4.47 -15.35 9.15
C ASN A 140 5.45 -14.30 9.73
N PRO A 141 5.28 -13.01 9.40
CA PRO A 141 6.23 -11.96 9.79
C PRO A 141 6.48 -11.85 11.29
N SER A 142 5.51 -12.21 12.14
CA SER A 142 5.70 -12.14 13.60
C SER A 142 6.74 -13.12 14.12
N ARG A 143 6.91 -14.28 13.48
CA ARG A 143 7.95 -15.25 13.85
C ARG A 143 9.35 -14.80 13.44
N ASN A 144 9.44 -13.90 12.47
CA ASN A 144 10.70 -13.45 11.87
C ASN A 144 11.01 -12.00 12.29
N LEU A 145 10.41 -11.50 13.37
CA LEU A 145 10.48 -10.09 13.72
C LEU A 145 11.92 -9.62 13.99
N GLN A 146 12.74 -10.46 14.64
CA GLN A 146 14.16 -10.14 14.85
C GLN A 146 14.94 -10.07 13.52
N LEU A 147 14.73 -11.03 12.63
CA LEU A 147 15.34 -11.03 11.29
C LEU A 147 14.92 -9.79 10.48
N ILE A 148 13.64 -9.41 10.57
CA ILE A 148 13.08 -8.21 9.94
C ILE A 148 13.73 -6.93 10.49
N LYS A 149 13.93 -6.84 11.82
CA LYS A 149 14.61 -5.71 12.46
C LYS A 149 16.02 -5.54 11.92
N GLU A 150 16.82 -6.59 11.93
CA GLU A 150 18.21 -6.55 11.44
C GLU A 150 18.28 -6.23 9.94
N PHE A 151 17.43 -6.88 9.12
CA PHE A 151 17.31 -6.56 7.70
C PHE A 151 16.98 -5.07 7.47
N SER A 152 16.09 -4.51 8.28
CA SER A 152 15.68 -3.13 8.17
C SER A 152 16.78 -2.15 8.56
N LEU A 153 17.62 -2.48 9.55
CA LEU A 153 18.80 -1.69 9.90
C LEU A 153 19.83 -1.67 8.77
N VAL A 154 20.08 -2.82 8.14
CA VAL A 154 20.95 -2.89 6.95
C VAL A 154 20.36 -2.05 5.80
N CYS A 155 19.05 -2.15 5.56
CA CYS A 155 18.38 -1.32 4.55
C CYS A 155 18.56 0.17 4.84
N ALA A 156 18.39 0.62 6.09
CA ALA A 156 18.61 2.02 6.47
C ALA A 156 20.05 2.46 6.26
N ALA A 157 21.03 1.65 6.69
CA ALA A 157 22.46 1.94 6.57
C ALA A 157 22.97 1.97 5.11
N LYS A 158 22.24 1.32 4.19
CA LYS A 158 22.59 1.24 2.76
C LYS A 158 21.72 2.12 1.85
N GLY A 159 20.84 2.96 2.39
CA GLY A 159 19.99 3.85 1.57
C GLY A 159 18.75 3.18 0.97
N TYR A 160 18.40 2.00 1.45
CA TYR A 160 17.16 1.28 1.14
C TYR A 160 16.09 1.46 2.22
N GLY A 161 16.26 2.38 3.17
CA GLY A 161 15.33 2.53 4.30
C GLY A 161 13.86 2.70 3.87
N ARG A 162 13.61 3.55 2.87
CA ARG A 162 12.27 3.78 2.31
C ARG A 162 11.60 2.51 1.75
N LEU A 163 12.39 1.52 1.33
CA LEU A 163 11.87 0.24 0.82
C LEU A 163 11.08 -0.52 1.89
N VAL A 164 11.54 -0.45 3.14
CA VAL A 164 11.05 -1.30 4.24
C VAL A 164 10.23 -0.52 5.27
N TRP A 165 10.35 0.81 5.32
CA TRP A 165 9.80 1.65 6.38
C TRP A 165 8.31 1.42 6.66
N ASP A 166 7.47 1.43 5.62
CA ASP A 166 6.02 1.30 5.79
C ASP A 166 5.60 -0.07 6.33
N ASP A 167 6.22 -1.14 5.82
CA ASP A 167 5.93 -2.50 6.29
C ASP A 167 6.47 -2.72 7.71
N LEU A 168 7.66 -2.17 8.00
CA LEU A 168 8.32 -2.23 9.30
C LEU A 168 7.48 -1.55 10.37
N ILE A 169 7.05 -0.31 10.12
CA ILE A 169 6.12 0.41 10.99
C ILE A 169 4.92 -0.46 11.35
N LEU A 170 4.31 -1.08 10.35
CA LEU A 170 3.11 -1.88 10.54
C LEU A 170 3.38 -3.11 11.41
N LEU A 171 4.49 -3.80 11.18
CA LEU A 171 4.86 -4.97 11.98
C LEU A 171 5.20 -4.59 13.42
N MET A 172 5.97 -3.52 13.62
CA MET A 172 6.34 -3.04 14.95
C MET A 172 5.10 -2.62 15.75
N THR A 173 4.13 -1.91 15.15
CA THR A 173 2.86 -1.61 15.86
C THR A 173 2.11 -2.84 16.32
N ARG A 174 2.23 -3.93 15.56
CA ARG A 174 1.34 -5.08 15.69
C ARG A 174 1.89 -6.13 16.65
N PHE A 175 3.21 -6.30 16.65
CA PHE A 175 3.85 -7.45 17.27
C PHE A 175 4.87 -7.07 18.35
N GLU A 176 5.21 -5.79 18.49
CA GLU A 176 6.19 -5.33 19.47
C GLU A 176 5.55 -4.45 20.55
N HIS A 177 6.17 -4.40 21.72
CA HIS A 177 5.86 -3.42 22.75
C HIS A 177 6.32 -2.01 22.34
N ALA A 178 5.60 -0.99 22.81
CA ALA A 178 5.82 0.40 22.44
C ALA A 178 7.27 0.87 22.72
N GLU A 179 7.81 0.48 23.88
CA GLU A 179 9.17 0.83 24.30
C GLU A 179 10.23 0.19 23.39
N GLU A 180 10.17 -1.13 23.20
CA GLU A 180 11.10 -1.88 22.35
C GLU A 180 11.07 -1.39 20.90
N ALA A 181 9.87 -1.11 20.39
CA ALA A 181 9.69 -0.54 19.06
C ALA A 181 10.34 0.85 18.95
N THR A 182 10.14 1.72 19.94
CA THR A 182 10.73 3.06 19.97
C THR A 182 12.25 3.00 19.99
N VAL A 183 12.82 2.14 20.84
CA VAL A 183 14.28 1.91 20.89
C VAL A 183 14.81 1.44 19.54
N PHE A 184 14.10 0.50 18.90
CA PHE A 184 14.46 0.03 17.58
C PHE A 184 14.41 1.15 16.52
N PHE A 185 13.38 2.00 16.52
CA PHE A 185 13.28 3.10 15.57
C PHE A 185 14.39 4.15 15.76
N LEU A 186 14.85 4.37 16.98
CA LEU A 186 16.02 5.21 17.23
C LEU A 186 17.30 4.60 16.62
N LYS A 187 17.50 3.28 16.74
CA LYS A 187 18.61 2.58 16.06
C LYS A 187 18.50 2.71 14.54
N TYR A 188 17.30 2.59 14.01
CA TYR A 188 17.01 2.75 12.58
C TYR A 188 17.31 4.18 12.10
N GLU A 189 16.92 5.20 12.86
CA GLU A 189 17.24 6.60 12.57
C GLU A 189 18.75 6.86 12.56
N VAL A 190 19.49 6.30 13.51
CA VAL A 190 20.96 6.39 13.55
C VAL A 190 21.59 5.75 12.31
N ALA A 191 21.11 4.57 11.90
CA ALA A 191 21.59 3.89 10.69
C ALA A 191 21.31 4.72 9.44
N LEU A 192 20.11 5.29 9.33
CA LEU A 192 19.72 6.17 8.23
C LEU A 192 20.61 7.43 8.20
N ARG A 193 20.83 8.07 9.34
CA ARG A 193 21.68 9.28 9.42
C ARG A 193 23.10 9.01 8.97
N ARG A 194 23.70 7.88 9.37
CA ARG A 194 25.05 7.46 8.92
C ARG A 194 25.12 7.36 7.40
N TYR A 195 24.10 6.79 6.78
CA TYR A 195 24.01 6.71 5.33
C TYR A 195 23.95 8.11 4.68
N TYR A 196 23.08 9.01 5.18
CA TYR A 196 22.97 10.36 4.63
C TYR A 196 24.24 11.19 4.85
N VAL A 197 24.94 11.04 5.97
CA VAL A 197 26.24 11.69 6.18
C VAL A 197 27.25 11.28 5.11
N ARG A 198 27.25 10.00 4.72
CA ARG A 198 28.18 9.47 3.72
C ARG A 198 27.88 9.95 2.30
N TYR A 199 26.61 9.95 1.89
CA TYR A 199 26.24 10.16 0.49
C TYR A 199 25.55 11.49 0.18
N HIS A 200 24.90 12.10 1.18
CA HIS A 200 24.04 13.27 1.02
C HIS A 200 24.13 14.20 2.24
N PRO A 201 25.32 14.75 2.56
CA PRO A 201 25.54 15.52 3.80
C PRO A 201 24.59 16.71 3.95
N GLY A 202 24.21 17.36 2.84
CA GLY A 202 23.25 18.48 2.84
C GLY A 202 21.82 18.10 3.23
N LEU A 203 21.46 16.81 3.20
CA LEU A 203 20.12 16.32 3.54
C LEU A 203 20.06 15.66 4.93
N VAL A 204 21.16 15.64 5.68
CA VAL A 204 21.25 14.93 6.97
C VAL A 204 20.25 15.47 7.98
N GLU A 205 20.25 16.79 8.20
CA GLU A 205 19.38 17.43 9.19
C GLU A 205 17.91 17.40 8.75
N GLU A 206 17.62 17.64 7.46
CA GLU A 206 16.26 17.52 6.93
C GLU A 206 15.70 16.10 7.11
N THR A 207 16.50 15.09 6.78
CA THR A 207 16.09 13.69 6.90
C THR A 207 15.91 13.30 8.36
N ALA A 208 16.81 13.72 9.25
CA ALA A 208 16.72 13.46 10.68
C ALA A 208 15.45 14.12 11.28
N ASN A 209 15.18 15.38 10.94
CA ASN A 209 13.96 16.11 11.30
C ASN A 209 12.71 15.38 10.84
N ARG A 210 12.66 15.02 9.56
CA ARG A 210 11.53 14.31 8.96
C ARG A 210 11.30 12.97 9.63
N GLN A 211 12.36 12.20 9.84
CA GLN A 211 12.27 10.87 10.45
C GLN A 211 11.76 10.94 11.89
N ARG A 212 12.29 11.89 12.67
CA ARG A 212 11.85 12.11 14.05
C ARG A 212 10.41 12.59 14.12
N TYR A 213 10.04 13.53 13.25
CA TYR A 213 8.67 14.01 13.09
C TYR A 213 7.72 12.83 12.81
N LEU A 214 8.05 11.97 11.84
CA LEU A 214 7.23 10.82 11.45
C LEU A 214 7.08 9.83 12.61
N LEU A 215 8.16 9.60 13.36
CA LEU A 215 8.14 8.68 14.49
C LEU A 215 7.22 9.19 15.62
N VAL A 216 7.30 10.48 15.98
CA VAL A 216 6.41 11.09 16.98
C VAL A 216 4.95 11.01 16.51
N MET A 217 4.66 11.44 15.28
CA MET A 217 3.31 11.38 14.72
C MET A 217 2.77 9.96 14.69
N TRP A 218 3.63 8.99 14.40
CA TRP A 218 3.25 7.60 14.40
C TRP A 218 2.92 7.08 15.81
N CYS A 219 3.75 7.38 16.82
CA CYS A 219 3.44 7.04 18.21
C CYS A 219 2.09 7.64 18.65
N CYS A 220 1.82 8.90 18.27
CA CYS A 220 0.52 9.55 18.48
C CYS A 220 -0.64 8.76 17.85
N ASN A 221 -0.52 8.38 16.57
CA ASN A 221 -1.57 7.67 15.83
C ASN A 221 -1.88 6.27 16.38
N VAL A 222 -0.91 5.63 17.04
CA VAL A 222 -1.06 4.29 17.62
C VAL A 222 -1.48 4.35 19.10
N GLY A 223 -1.50 5.56 19.68
CA GLY A 223 -1.84 5.78 21.09
C GLY A 223 -0.66 5.56 22.05
N TRP A 224 0.58 5.53 21.55
CA TRP A 224 1.80 5.40 22.35
C TRP A 224 2.27 6.77 22.84
N LEU A 225 1.38 7.51 23.52
CA LEU A 225 1.61 8.93 23.86
C LEU A 225 2.82 9.12 24.77
N ARG A 226 3.01 8.23 25.76
CA ARG A 226 4.19 8.28 26.65
C ARG A 226 5.51 8.20 25.89
N GLU A 227 5.59 7.33 24.88
CA GLU A 227 6.80 7.20 24.08
C GLU A 227 6.98 8.35 23.09
N ALA A 228 5.87 8.94 22.62
CA ALA A 228 5.92 10.19 21.86
C ALA A 228 6.51 11.34 22.70
N VAL A 229 6.12 11.46 23.98
CA VAL A 229 6.69 12.44 24.92
C VAL A 229 8.20 12.21 25.10
N LYS A 230 8.62 10.97 25.40
CA LYS A 230 10.05 10.63 25.53
C LYS A 230 10.83 10.95 24.25
N LEU A 231 10.26 10.67 23.09
CA LEU A 231 10.87 11.02 21.81
C LEU A 231 11.04 12.53 21.66
N VAL A 232 10.02 13.33 21.98
CA VAL A 232 10.11 14.80 21.93
C VAL A 232 11.19 15.33 22.87
N GLN A 233 11.27 14.82 24.10
CA GLN A 233 12.32 15.17 25.07
C GLN A 233 13.71 14.88 24.53
N ASN A 234 13.88 13.75 23.83
CA ASN A 234 15.13 13.34 23.19
C ASN A 234 15.39 14.03 21.84
N SER A 235 14.59 15.02 21.47
CA SER A 235 14.64 15.67 20.15
C SER A 235 14.93 17.16 20.23
N ALA A 236 15.68 17.63 21.22
CA ALA A 236 15.94 19.07 21.43
C ALA A 236 16.43 19.80 20.16
N ASP A 237 17.25 19.15 19.35
CA ASP A 237 17.82 19.71 18.11
C ASP A 237 16.92 19.59 16.86
N TYR A 238 15.75 18.94 16.95
CA TYR A 238 14.93 18.63 15.78
C TYR A 238 13.77 19.63 15.58
N ASN A 239 13.51 20.01 14.32
CA ASN A 239 12.34 20.82 13.96
C ASN A 239 11.07 19.96 13.81
N ILE A 240 10.43 19.67 14.95
CA ILE A 240 9.22 18.83 15.02
C ILE A 240 8.02 19.56 15.65
N THR A 241 7.97 20.89 15.54
CA THR A 241 6.97 21.75 16.22
C THR A 241 5.53 21.33 15.95
N GLN A 242 5.20 20.98 14.70
CA GLN A 242 3.85 20.56 14.34
C GLN A 242 3.45 19.22 14.99
N ALA A 243 4.37 18.25 15.07
CA ALA A 243 4.13 16.99 15.76
C ALA A 243 3.93 17.20 17.27
N CYS A 244 4.67 18.14 17.87
CA CYS A 244 4.49 18.49 19.29
C CYS A 244 3.11 19.09 19.56
N ARG A 245 2.60 20.00 18.71
CA ARG A 245 1.26 20.57 18.86
C ARG A 245 0.18 19.49 18.79
N TRP A 246 0.30 18.61 17.80
CA TRP A 246 -0.59 17.46 17.66
C TRP A 246 -0.57 16.54 18.90
N LEU A 247 0.61 16.24 19.42
CA LEU A 247 0.77 15.44 20.64
C LEU A 247 0.10 16.11 21.85
N ILE A 248 0.28 17.42 22.02
CA ILE A 248 -0.38 18.19 23.11
C ILE A 248 -1.90 18.05 23.02
N ASP A 249 -2.48 18.19 21.83
CA ASP A 249 -3.93 18.08 21.65
C ASP A 249 -4.45 16.68 22.03
N LEU A 250 -3.71 15.62 21.68
CA LEU A 250 -4.04 14.26 22.11
C LEU A 250 -3.89 14.04 23.62
N LEU A 251 -2.85 14.60 24.24
CA LEU A 251 -2.64 14.52 25.69
C LEU A 251 -3.74 15.26 26.46
N ARG A 252 -4.22 16.41 25.93
CA ARG A 252 -5.39 17.14 26.48
C ARG A 252 -6.64 16.26 26.49
N VAL A 253 -6.90 15.54 25.40
CA VAL A 253 -8.03 14.61 25.31
C VAL A 253 -7.94 13.50 26.37
N GLN A 254 -6.73 13.08 26.75
CA GLN A 254 -6.51 12.09 27.81
C GLN A 254 -6.36 12.67 29.22
N ASN A 255 -6.42 14.00 29.38
CA ASN A 255 -6.13 14.72 30.63
C ASN A 255 -4.71 14.44 31.19
N ASP A 256 -3.73 14.16 30.34
CA ASP A 256 -2.33 13.93 30.73
C ASP A 256 -1.59 15.27 30.87
N THR A 257 -1.79 15.93 32.01
CA THR A 257 -1.20 17.25 32.33
C THR A 257 0.32 17.22 32.43
N GLU A 258 0.90 16.12 32.92
CA GLU A 258 2.35 15.94 33.01
C GLU A 258 2.97 15.87 31.61
N GLY A 259 2.40 15.04 30.73
CA GLY A 259 2.86 14.94 29.34
C GLY A 259 2.80 16.28 28.61
N ILE A 260 1.74 17.08 28.81
CA ILE A 260 1.60 18.42 28.21
C ILE A 260 2.73 19.33 28.69
N ALA A 261 2.96 19.42 30.00
CA ALA A 261 4.00 20.28 30.57
C ALA A 261 5.39 19.93 30.02
N LEU A 262 5.71 18.63 29.90
CA LEU A 262 6.98 18.17 29.33
C LEU A 262 7.16 18.56 27.86
N VAL A 263 6.10 18.46 27.04
CA VAL A 263 6.16 18.82 25.62
C VAL A 263 6.24 20.35 25.44
N GLU A 264 5.50 21.12 26.23
CA GLU A 264 5.54 22.59 26.22
C GLU A 264 6.88 23.14 26.70
N GLU A 265 7.50 22.51 27.70
CA GLU A 265 8.86 22.84 28.14
C GLU A 265 9.86 22.63 26.99
N CYS A 266 9.76 21.50 26.28
CA CYS A 266 10.63 21.22 25.12
C CYS A 266 10.45 22.26 24.00
N LEU A 267 9.21 22.69 23.72
CA LEU A 267 8.92 23.73 22.75
C LEU A 267 9.47 25.10 23.18
N SER A 268 9.35 25.42 24.47
CA SER A 268 9.85 26.68 25.04
C SER A 268 11.37 26.76 24.98
N ARG A 269 12.06 25.66 25.33
CA ARG A 269 13.54 25.54 25.20
C ARG A 269 14.01 25.76 23.76
N ARG A 270 13.23 25.31 22.76
CA ARG A 270 13.53 25.56 21.33
C ARG A 270 13.31 27.01 20.93
N ARG A 271 12.21 27.63 21.38
CA ARG A 271 11.88 29.03 21.05
C ARG A 271 12.90 30.02 21.62
N ASN A 272 13.46 29.70 22.78
CA ASN A 272 14.43 30.54 23.47
C ASN A 272 15.87 30.26 23.05
N ARG A 273 16.11 29.33 22.13
CA ARG A 273 17.45 29.10 21.60
C ARG A 273 17.81 30.33 20.75
N PRO A 274 18.82 31.12 21.12
CA PRO A 274 19.20 32.27 20.31
C PRO A 274 19.51 31.77 18.91
N ASP A 275 19.03 32.48 17.88
CA ASP A 275 19.40 32.29 16.47
C ASP A 275 20.91 32.55 16.34
N THR A 276 21.69 31.63 16.88
CA THR A 276 23.13 31.66 16.82
C THR A 276 23.45 31.22 15.40
N GLN A 277 23.97 32.19 14.66
CA GLN A 277 24.26 32.13 13.25
C GLN A 277 24.90 30.79 12.85
N THR A 278 24.51 30.36 11.66
CA THR A 278 24.91 29.20 10.87
C THR A 278 26.44 29.05 10.73
N GLU A 279 27.15 28.70 11.81
CA GLU A 279 28.50 28.12 11.67
C GLU A 279 28.37 26.62 11.34
N PRO A 280 29.06 26.11 10.31
CA PRO A 280 28.98 24.72 9.90
C PRO A 280 29.67 23.81 10.93
N ALA A 281 28.89 23.34 11.91
CA ALA A 281 29.30 22.40 12.94
C ALA A 281 29.49 20.98 12.38
N LEU A 282 30.60 20.71 11.70
CA LEU A 282 30.92 19.39 11.16
C LEU A 282 31.83 18.51 12.04
N SER A 283 32.27 18.96 13.23
CA SER A 283 33.33 18.24 13.96
C SER A 283 33.01 17.64 15.33
N THR A 284 31.90 17.95 16.03
CA THR A 284 31.87 17.67 17.50
C THR A 284 30.55 17.19 18.11
N LYS A 285 29.73 16.40 17.39
CA LYS A 285 28.51 15.80 17.99
C LYS A 285 28.31 14.32 17.63
N MET A 286 29.23 13.47 18.08
CA MET A 286 29.06 11.99 18.08
C MET A 286 28.71 11.42 19.47
N THR A 287 28.56 12.28 20.48
CA THR A 287 28.38 11.91 21.89
C THR A 287 27.02 11.30 22.23
N THR A 288 25.98 11.58 21.45
CA THR A 288 24.64 11.01 21.70
C THR A 288 24.55 9.53 21.32
N ALA A 289 25.35 9.06 20.36
CA ALA A 289 25.36 7.66 19.93
C ALA A 289 26.11 6.72 20.89
N GLN A 290 27.11 7.24 21.63
CA GLN A 290 27.88 6.47 22.62
C GLN A 290 27.11 6.23 23.93
N ARG A 291 26.12 7.06 24.29
CA ARG A 291 25.32 6.85 25.50
C ARG A 291 24.36 5.65 25.45
N PHE A 292 24.15 5.04 24.28
CA PHE A 292 23.18 3.96 24.09
C PHE A 292 23.78 2.55 24.04
N SER A 293 25.12 2.39 24.06
CA SER A 293 25.77 1.07 23.96
C SER A 293 25.71 0.23 25.23
N ASP A 294 25.55 0.84 26.40
CA ASP A 294 25.88 0.17 27.67
C ASP A 294 24.71 -0.58 28.33
N ILE A 295 23.50 -0.53 27.75
CA ILE A 295 22.28 -0.95 28.46
C ILE A 295 21.85 -2.41 28.16
N PHE A 296 22.34 -3.11 27.12
CA PHE A 296 21.62 -4.32 26.67
C PHE A 296 22.49 -5.51 26.23
N THR A 297 22.70 -6.45 27.16
CA THR A 297 23.02 -7.85 26.85
C THR A 297 22.23 -8.80 27.76
N ARG A 298 21.19 -9.49 27.24
CA ARG A 298 20.95 -10.95 27.45
C ARG A 298 19.64 -11.48 26.83
N SER A 299 19.78 -12.68 26.25
CA SER A 299 18.85 -13.84 26.18
C SER A 299 17.71 -13.88 25.12
N SER A 300 17.74 -14.89 24.25
CA SER A 300 16.90 -16.12 24.37
C SER A 300 16.93 -17.03 23.11
N GLU A 301 16.75 -18.34 23.33
CA GLU A 301 16.75 -19.44 22.35
C GLU A 301 15.35 -19.71 21.73
N PRO A 302 15.23 -20.34 20.53
CA PRO A 302 13.94 -20.57 19.87
C PRO A 302 13.51 -22.05 19.69
N SER A 303 12.19 -22.27 19.60
CA SER A 303 11.52 -23.55 19.30
C SER A 303 10.89 -23.58 17.89
N THR A 304 11.01 -24.74 17.22
CA THR A 304 10.65 -25.03 15.81
C THR A 304 9.20 -25.51 15.58
N VAL A 305 8.51 -25.02 14.53
CA VAL A 305 7.32 -25.66 13.90
C VAL A 305 7.24 -25.36 12.38
N ILE A 306 6.94 -26.39 11.58
CA ILE A 306 6.94 -26.53 10.10
C ILE A 306 5.62 -26.04 9.44
N GLN A 307 5.68 -25.39 8.25
CA GLN A 307 4.54 -25.20 7.31
C GLN A 307 4.98 -25.13 5.83
N THR A 308 4.06 -25.49 4.91
CA THR A 308 4.24 -25.73 3.46
C THR A 308 3.59 -24.65 2.55
N HIS A 309 4.10 -24.50 1.30
CA HIS A 309 3.81 -23.40 0.34
C HIS A 309 2.78 -23.73 -0.79
N PRO A 310 2.09 -22.72 -1.38
CA PRO A 310 1.33 -22.84 -2.65
C PRO A 310 1.92 -22.05 -3.86
N ARG A 311 1.52 -22.48 -5.08
CA ARG A 311 1.99 -22.05 -6.44
C ARG A 311 1.52 -20.65 -6.91
N SER A 312 2.22 -20.09 -7.90
CA SER A 312 2.15 -18.70 -8.42
C SER A 312 0.88 -18.32 -9.25
N PRO A 313 0.38 -17.07 -9.16
CA PRO A 313 -0.79 -16.58 -9.90
C PRO A 313 -0.47 -16.01 -11.31
N THR A 314 -1.43 -16.16 -12.24
CA THR A 314 -1.44 -15.53 -13.59
C THR A 314 -1.83 -14.04 -13.52
N PRO A 315 -1.47 -13.22 -14.53
CA PRO A 315 -1.74 -11.78 -14.51
C PRO A 315 -3.25 -11.45 -14.55
N PHE A 316 -3.67 -10.59 -13.63
CA PHE A 316 -5.05 -10.10 -13.48
C PHE A 316 -5.28 -8.84 -14.34
N HIS A 317 -6.36 -8.81 -15.13
CA HIS A 317 -6.86 -7.58 -15.76
C HIS A 317 -7.76 -6.83 -14.78
N SER A 318 -7.76 -5.49 -14.84
CA SER A 318 -8.63 -4.65 -14.03
C SER A 318 -10.10 -4.84 -14.44
N THR A 319 -11.01 -4.98 -13.46
CA THR A 319 -12.47 -5.00 -13.67
C THR A 319 -12.93 -3.82 -14.55
N ARG A 320 -12.33 -2.66 -14.35
CA ARG A 320 -12.61 -1.44 -15.13
C ARG A 320 -12.29 -1.59 -16.61
N SER A 321 -11.13 -2.18 -16.94
CA SER A 321 -10.75 -2.41 -18.34
C SER A 321 -11.74 -3.33 -19.08
N ILE A 322 -12.33 -4.30 -18.37
CA ILE A 322 -13.33 -5.20 -18.92
C ILE A 322 -14.63 -4.45 -19.21
N ILE A 323 -15.06 -3.59 -18.27
CA ILE A 323 -16.27 -2.75 -18.42
C ILE A 323 -16.10 -1.74 -19.56
N GLU A 324 -14.93 -1.12 -19.67
CA GLU A 324 -14.60 -0.14 -20.72
C GLU A 324 -14.30 -0.80 -22.08
N GLY A 325 -14.34 -2.15 -22.19
CA GLY A 325 -14.10 -2.88 -23.43
C GLY A 325 -12.64 -2.92 -23.90
N SER A 326 -11.71 -2.33 -23.14
CA SER A 326 -10.27 -2.32 -23.44
C SER A 326 -9.54 -3.58 -22.97
N GLY A 327 -10.13 -4.33 -22.04
CA GLY A 327 -9.59 -5.59 -21.53
C GLY A 327 -9.96 -6.78 -22.41
N THR A 328 -9.03 -7.72 -22.60
CA THR A 328 -9.33 -8.98 -23.30
C THR A 328 -10.38 -9.77 -22.53
N LEU A 329 -11.52 -10.04 -23.16
CA LEU A 329 -12.55 -10.90 -22.59
C LEU A 329 -12.00 -12.32 -22.39
N ARG A 330 -12.28 -12.90 -21.22
CA ARG A 330 -11.93 -14.30 -20.96
C ARG A 330 -12.80 -15.22 -21.82
N PRO A 331 -12.29 -16.38 -22.26
CA PRO A 331 -13.08 -17.35 -23.01
C PRO A 331 -14.35 -17.77 -22.26
N ARG A 332 -15.42 -18.12 -22.99
CA ARG A 332 -16.68 -18.63 -22.41
C ARG A 332 -16.48 -19.81 -21.46
N SER A 333 -15.46 -20.66 -21.71
CA SER A 333 -15.08 -21.78 -20.85
C SER A 333 -14.62 -21.32 -19.45
N TRP A 334 -13.95 -20.18 -19.36
CA TRP A 334 -13.55 -19.58 -18.08
C TRP A 334 -14.77 -19.10 -17.29
N ILE A 335 -15.71 -18.42 -17.95
CA ILE A 335 -16.96 -17.96 -17.31
C ILE A 335 -17.76 -19.16 -16.80
N ALA A 336 -17.89 -20.22 -17.61
CA ALA A 336 -18.57 -21.45 -17.20
C ALA A 336 -17.87 -22.15 -16.00
N SER A 337 -16.53 -22.17 -16.00
CA SER A 337 -15.75 -22.69 -14.86
C SER A 337 -16.00 -21.89 -13.59
N ARG A 338 -15.90 -20.57 -13.66
CA ARG A 338 -16.15 -19.67 -12.52
C ARG A 338 -17.61 -19.73 -12.05
N LEU A 339 -18.57 -19.87 -12.95
CA LEU A 339 -19.98 -20.08 -12.59
C LEU A 339 -20.16 -21.36 -11.76
N LYS A 340 -19.51 -22.47 -12.15
CA LYS A 340 -19.52 -23.72 -11.39
C LYS A 340 -18.86 -23.55 -10.02
N GLU A 341 -17.74 -22.84 -9.95
CA GLU A 341 -17.02 -22.55 -8.72
C GLU A 341 -17.85 -21.71 -7.75
N VAL A 342 -18.40 -20.57 -8.20
CA VAL A 342 -19.27 -19.71 -7.39
C VAL A 342 -20.50 -20.48 -6.91
N LYS A 343 -21.13 -21.28 -7.78
CA LYS A 343 -22.23 -22.16 -7.40
C LYS A 343 -21.82 -23.15 -6.30
N CYS A 344 -20.63 -23.78 -6.42
CA CYS A 344 -20.11 -24.70 -5.42
C CYS A 344 -19.86 -24.01 -4.08
N LEU A 345 -19.26 -22.81 -4.11
CA LEU A 345 -18.98 -22.01 -2.91
C LEU A 345 -20.27 -21.63 -2.17
N LEU A 346 -21.29 -21.22 -2.92
CA LEU A 346 -22.63 -20.91 -2.38
C LEU A 346 -23.30 -22.15 -1.79
N SER A 347 -23.27 -23.29 -2.49
CA SER A 347 -23.84 -24.55 -1.99
C SER A 347 -23.16 -25.02 -0.70
N ARG A 348 -21.86 -24.75 -0.52
CA ARG A 348 -21.10 -25.07 0.69
C ARG A 348 -21.22 -24.01 1.79
N ARG A 349 -22.00 -22.95 1.60
CA ARG A 349 -22.07 -21.77 2.50
C ARG A 349 -20.68 -21.18 2.80
N SER A 350 -19.77 -21.30 1.84
CA SER A 350 -18.33 -21.02 1.99
C SER A 350 -17.87 -19.76 1.24
N LEU A 351 -18.82 -18.94 0.76
CA LEU A 351 -18.49 -17.66 0.11
C LEU A 351 -17.73 -16.70 1.03
N VAL A 352 -17.66 -17.01 2.33
CA VAL A 352 -17.10 -16.20 3.43
C VAL A 352 -15.56 -16.26 3.53
N SER A 353 -14.83 -16.96 2.66
CA SER A 353 -13.39 -17.15 2.88
C SER A 353 -12.51 -15.99 2.38
N PHE A 354 -11.59 -15.52 3.24
CA PHE A 354 -10.48 -14.59 3.01
C PHE A 354 -9.40 -15.08 2.02
N ARG A 355 -9.75 -15.95 1.06
CA ARG A 355 -8.85 -16.49 0.03
C ARG A 355 -9.48 -16.32 -1.38
N PRO A 356 -8.69 -16.46 -2.46
CA PRO A 356 -8.81 -15.68 -3.71
C PRO A 356 -10.15 -15.68 -4.49
N PRO A 357 -11.06 -16.67 -4.45
CA PRO A 357 -12.27 -16.55 -5.26
C PRO A 357 -13.19 -15.40 -4.83
N GLY A 358 -13.08 -14.91 -3.58
CA GLY A 358 -13.85 -13.75 -3.09
C GLY A 358 -13.36 -12.40 -3.62
N SER A 359 -12.06 -12.24 -3.91
CA SER A 359 -11.55 -10.99 -4.52
C SER A 359 -12.03 -10.84 -5.96
N ASP A 360 -12.20 -11.96 -6.67
CA ASP A 360 -12.52 -11.98 -8.10
C ASP A 360 -14.02 -11.88 -8.40
N LEU A 361 -14.89 -11.94 -7.39
CA LEU A 361 -16.34 -11.99 -7.61
C LEU A 361 -16.86 -10.77 -8.40
N HIS A 362 -16.37 -9.57 -8.10
CA HIS A 362 -16.75 -8.36 -8.84
C HIS A 362 -16.24 -8.38 -10.30
N SER A 363 -15.04 -8.91 -10.56
CA SER A 363 -14.52 -9.13 -11.92
C SER A 363 -15.31 -10.20 -12.67
N PHE A 364 -15.76 -11.25 -11.98
CA PHE A 364 -16.67 -12.26 -12.52
C PHE A 364 -18.01 -11.62 -12.91
N ILE A 365 -18.60 -10.79 -12.05
CA ILE A 365 -19.83 -10.06 -12.36
C ILE A 365 -19.63 -9.22 -13.62
N ALA A 366 -18.53 -8.46 -13.72
CA ALA A 366 -18.21 -7.67 -14.91
C ALA A 366 -18.09 -8.51 -16.19
N HIS A 367 -17.31 -9.60 -16.15
CA HIS A 367 -17.18 -10.49 -17.30
C HIS A 367 -18.52 -11.13 -17.71
N TYR A 368 -19.34 -11.51 -16.73
CA TYR A 368 -20.64 -12.13 -16.99
C TYR A 368 -21.60 -11.14 -17.66
N ASP A 369 -21.65 -9.90 -17.17
CA ASP A 369 -22.52 -8.83 -17.69
C ASP A 369 -22.12 -8.43 -19.12
N VAL A 370 -20.82 -8.21 -19.36
CA VAL A 370 -20.31 -7.83 -20.70
C VAL A 370 -20.55 -8.94 -21.73
N CYS A 371 -20.44 -10.21 -21.34
CA CYS A 371 -20.71 -11.31 -22.26
C CYS A 371 -22.21 -11.49 -22.59
N LYS A 372 -23.10 -10.70 -21.97
CA LYS A 372 -24.57 -10.81 -22.06
C LYS A 372 -25.05 -12.27 -21.91
N ALA A 373 -24.30 -13.09 -21.18
CA ALA A 373 -24.59 -14.50 -21.04
C ALA A 373 -25.81 -14.63 -20.11
N HIS A 374 -26.99 -14.92 -20.67
CA HIS A 374 -28.26 -15.16 -19.96
C HIS A 374 -28.40 -14.47 -18.58
N PRO A 375 -29.00 -13.27 -18.47
CA PRO A 375 -29.14 -12.53 -17.19
C PRO A 375 -29.78 -13.35 -16.06
N ARG A 376 -30.56 -14.38 -16.41
CA ARG A 376 -31.13 -15.38 -15.49
C ARG A 376 -30.07 -16.08 -14.62
N GLY A 377 -28.87 -16.37 -15.13
CA GLY A 377 -27.86 -17.11 -14.37
C GLY A 377 -27.30 -16.30 -13.19
N LEU A 378 -26.93 -15.04 -13.43
CA LEU A 378 -26.47 -14.14 -12.39
C LEU A 378 -27.58 -13.85 -11.36
N PHE A 379 -28.82 -13.67 -11.84
CA PHE A 379 -29.99 -13.54 -10.98
C PHE A 379 -30.19 -14.75 -10.05
N ILE A 380 -30.08 -15.97 -10.57
CA ILE A 380 -30.19 -17.20 -9.76
C ILE A 380 -29.06 -17.28 -8.72
N LEU A 381 -27.82 -16.94 -9.09
CA LEU A 381 -26.70 -16.94 -8.15
C LEU A 381 -26.89 -15.90 -7.05
N ARG A 382 -27.29 -14.68 -7.42
CA ARG A 382 -27.60 -13.60 -6.49
C ARG A 382 -28.69 -14.03 -5.50
N LYS A 383 -29.83 -14.50 -6.00
CA LYS A 383 -30.92 -15.00 -5.15
C LYS A 383 -30.44 -16.07 -4.18
N ARG A 384 -29.65 -17.04 -4.66
CA ARG A 384 -29.06 -18.09 -3.81
C ARG A 384 -28.13 -17.51 -2.74
N ALA A 385 -27.26 -16.57 -3.09
CA ALA A 385 -26.35 -15.92 -2.15
C ALA A 385 -27.11 -15.20 -1.03
N LEU A 386 -28.14 -14.43 -1.40
CA LEU A 386 -28.97 -13.67 -0.46
C LEU A 386 -29.80 -14.56 0.49
N THR A 387 -30.13 -15.78 0.07
CA THR A 387 -30.87 -16.76 0.89
C THR A 387 -29.97 -17.73 1.68
N ALA A 388 -28.66 -17.74 1.44
CA ALA A 388 -27.77 -18.78 1.98
C ALA A 388 -27.37 -18.53 3.44
N SER A 389 -26.85 -17.34 3.73
CA SER A 389 -26.44 -16.88 5.07
C SER A 389 -26.08 -15.38 5.03
N ASP A 390 -26.21 -14.68 6.17
CA ASP A 390 -25.87 -13.25 6.27
C ASP A 390 -24.45 -12.92 5.76
N PRO A 391 -23.39 -13.71 6.06
CA PRO A 391 -22.06 -13.43 5.52
C PRO A 391 -21.97 -13.64 3.99
N SER A 392 -22.73 -14.57 3.42
CA SER A 392 -22.78 -14.79 1.97
C SER A 392 -23.52 -13.64 1.28
N SER A 393 -24.64 -13.19 1.86
CA SER A 393 -25.40 -12.03 1.42
C SER A 393 -24.55 -10.78 1.44
N HIS A 394 -23.87 -10.52 2.57
CA HIS A 394 -22.95 -9.40 2.74
C HIS A 394 -21.85 -9.40 1.67
N THR A 395 -21.15 -10.53 1.52
CA THR A 395 -20.04 -10.66 0.56
C THR A 395 -20.51 -10.42 -0.87
N TRP A 396 -21.66 -11.00 -1.25
CA TRP A 396 -22.22 -10.81 -2.59
C TRP A 396 -22.58 -9.34 -2.83
N LEU A 397 -23.35 -8.73 -1.93
CA LEU A 397 -23.79 -7.35 -2.05
C LEU A 397 -22.61 -6.37 -2.10
N CYS A 398 -21.59 -6.56 -1.27
CA CYS A 398 -20.39 -5.71 -1.32
C CYS A 398 -19.68 -5.83 -2.67
N LYS A 399 -19.49 -7.04 -3.21
CA LYS A 399 -18.85 -7.24 -4.51
C LYS A 399 -19.69 -6.73 -5.68
N GLU A 400 -21.01 -6.79 -5.56
CA GLU A 400 -21.94 -6.15 -6.50
C GLU A 400 -21.81 -4.62 -6.46
N MET A 401 -21.69 -4.00 -5.27
CA MET A 401 -21.44 -2.56 -5.14
C MET A 401 -20.09 -2.15 -5.72
N PHE A 402 -19.03 -2.94 -5.52
CA PHE A 402 -17.73 -2.69 -6.19
C PHE A 402 -17.85 -2.78 -7.72
N TYR A 403 -18.59 -3.76 -8.24
CA TYR A 403 -18.87 -3.83 -9.68
C TYR A 403 -19.59 -2.58 -10.18
N LEU A 404 -20.67 -2.17 -9.51
CA LEU A 404 -21.44 -0.99 -9.87
C LEU A 404 -20.59 0.29 -9.77
N HIS A 405 -19.66 0.34 -8.83
CA HIS A 405 -18.74 1.47 -8.65
C HIS A 405 -17.78 1.60 -9.84
N GLU A 406 -17.17 0.49 -10.28
CA GLU A 406 -16.33 0.48 -11.49
C GLU A 406 -17.14 0.83 -12.75
N SER A 407 -18.42 0.46 -12.79
CA SER A 407 -19.38 0.83 -13.84
C SER A 407 -19.95 2.25 -13.71
N ARG A 408 -19.54 3.02 -12.70
CA ARG A 408 -20.04 4.38 -12.37
C ARG A 408 -21.56 4.48 -12.17
N LYS A 409 -22.21 3.39 -11.76
CA LYS A 409 -23.65 3.34 -11.48
C LYS A 409 -23.94 3.67 -10.02
N PHE A 410 -23.71 4.93 -9.65
CA PHE A 410 -23.79 5.36 -8.25
C PHE A 410 -25.20 5.31 -7.65
N ALA A 411 -26.24 5.58 -8.46
CA ALA A 411 -27.64 5.45 -8.05
C ALA A 411 -27.97 4.00 -7.63
N ASP A 412 -27.52 3.01 -8.43
CA ASP A 412 -27.70 1.59 -8.11
C ASP A 412 -27.02 1.20 -6.79
N ILE A 413 -25.83 1.75 -6.49
CA ILE A 413 -25.14 1.49 -5.22
C ILE A 413 -25.96 2.01 -4.05
N VAL A 414 -26.46 3.25 -4.13
CA VAL A 414 -27.26 3.87 -3.06
C VAL A 414 -28.56 3.11 -2.85
N ALA A 415 -29.27 2.76 -3.93
CA ALA A 415 -30.51 1.99 -3.84
C ALA A 415 -30.27 0.57 -3.28
N LEU A 416 -29.24 -0.14 -3.76
CA LEU A 416 -28.85 -1.47 -3.28
C LEU A 416 -28.47 -1.44 -1.79
N PHE A 417 -27.72 -0.42 -1.36
CA PHE A 417 -27.34 -0.22 0.03
C PHE A 417 -28.54 0.08 0.93
N GLY A 418 -29.39 1.03 0.52
CA GLY A 418 -30.58 1.43 1.29
C GLY A 418 -31.62 0.32 1.46
N ALA A 419 -31.68 -0.60 0.51
CA ALA A 419 -32.53 -1.79 0.60
C ALA A 419 -32.00 -2.82 1.61
N ASN A 420 -30.69 -3.06 1.65
CA ASN A 420 -30.12 -4.25 2.29
C ASN A 420 -29.30 -3.99 3.57
N PHE A 421 -28.86 -2.76 3.83
CA PHE A 421 -27.96 -2.46 4.94
C PHE A 421 -28.54 -1.44 5.92
N ARG A 422 -28.01 -1.43 7.15
CA ARG A 422 -28.30 -0.38 8.13
C ARG A 422 -27.52 0.88 7.82
N THR A 423 -28.16 2.04 8.03
CA THR A 423 -27.65 3.37 7.65
C THR A 423 -27.13 4.17 8.85
N ALA A 424 -26.84 3.51 9.99
CA ALA A 424 -26.56 4.19 11.25
C ALA A 424 -25.30 5.09 11.24
N PHE A 425 -24.36 4.83 10.33
CA PHE A 425 -23.14 5.64 10.18
C PHE A 425 -23.28 6.82 9.20
N LEU A 426 -24.44 6.96 8.54
CA LEU A 426 -24.70 8.03 7.58
C LEU A 426 -25.52 9.16 8.22
N PRO A 427 -25.25 10.43 7.89
CA PRO A 427 -26.03 11.55 8.38
C PRO A 427 -27.47 11.46 7.82
N PRO A 428 -28.52 11.45 8.67
CA PRO A 428 -29.89 11.12 8.24
C PRO A 428 -30.47 12.05 7.17
N LYS A 429 -30.21 13.36 7.30
CA LYS A 429 -30.72 14.38 6.37
C LYS A 429 -30.09 14.26 4.97
N PRO A 430 -28.75 14.33 4.80
CA PRO A 430 -28.09 14.05 3.53
C PRO A 430 -28.48 12.71 2.90
N TRP A 431 -28.55 11.65 3.71
CA TRP A 431 -28.89 10.32 3.23
C TRP A 431 -30.29 10.27 2.61
N ARG A 432 -31.28 10.90 3.23
CA ARG A 432 -32.66 10.94 2.71
C ARG A 432 -32.72 11.64 1.35
N ALA A 433 -32.13 12.83 1.24
CA ALA A 433 -32.13 13.59 0.00
C ALA A 433 -31.43 12.83 -1.15
N ILE A 434 -30.30 12.19 -0.86
CA ILE A 434 -29.54 11.41 -1.86
C ILE A 434 -30.29 10.15 -2.28
N ARG A 435 -31.03 9.52 -1.35
CA ARG A 435 -31.86 8.37 -1.67
C ARG A 435 -33.06 8.75 -2.54
N GLU A 436 -33.74 9.84 -2.23
CA GLU A 436 -34.86 10.35 -3.04
C GLU A 436 -34.41 10.65 -4.48
N LEU A 437 -33.18 11.13 -4.67
CA LEU A 437 -32.55 11.30 -5.98
C LEU A 437 -32.18 9.97 -6.66
N ALA A 438 -31.66 9.00 -5.90
CA ALA A 438 -31.14 7.74 -6.44
C ALA A 438 -32.23 6.74 -6.84
N ASP A 439 -33.30 6.62 -6.04
CA ASP A 439 -34.36 5.63 -6.22
C ASP A 439 -35.01 5.64 -7.63
N PRO A 440 -35.32 6.79 -8.28
CA PRO A 440 -35.86 6.81 -9.64
C PRO A 440 -34.81 6.51 -10.73
N LEU A 441 -33.52 6.71 -10.44
CA LEU A 441 -32.42 6.49 -11.38
C LEU A 441 -31.87 5.05 -11.34
N ALA A 442 -32.19 4.30 -10.29
CA ALA A 442 -31.70 2.95 -10.09
C ALA A 442 -32.44 1.90 -10.92
N ASP A 443 -31.69 0.91 -11.40
CA ASP A 443 -32.23 -0.30 -12.04
C ASP A 443 -33.00 -1.13 -11.01
N GLN A 444 -34.34 -0.99 -11.07
CA GLN A 444 -35.25 -1.67 -10.15
C GLN A 444 -35.07 -3.20 -10.17
N SER A 445 -34.60 -3.80 -11.28
CA SER A 445 -34.38 -5.24 -11.32
C SER A 445 -33.34 -5.74 -10.30
N ARG A 446 -32.43 -4.85 -9.88
CA ARG A 446 -31.40 -5.14 -8.87
C ARG A 446 -31.93 -4.94 -7.45
N THR A 447 -32.93 -4.10 -7.23
CA THR A 447 -33.51 -3.85 -5.89
C THR A 447 -34.60 -4.86 -5.50
N LEU A 448 -35.13 -5.65 -6.45
CA LEU A 448 -36.21 -6.64 -6.23
C LEU A 448 -35.93 -7.75 -5.20
N HIS A 449 -34.67 -7.96 -4.82
CA HIS A 449 -34.31 -8.96 -3.81
C HIS A 449 -33.64 -8.30 -2.61
N ILE A 450 -34.39 -8.29 -1.52
CA ILE A 450 -34.00 -7.70 -0.24
C ILE A 450 -33.66 -8.85 0.71
N VAL A 451 -32.56 -8.71 1.45
CA VAL A 451 -32.24 -9.62 2.55
C VAL A 451 -33.33 -9.49 3.62
N PRO A 452 -33.86 -10.60 4.19
CA PRO A 452 -34.94 -10.52 5.19
C PRO A 452 -34.61 -9.62 6.38
N THR A 453 -33.35 -9.58 6.78
CA THR A 453 -32.80 -8.74 7.84
C THR A 453 -31.80 -7.76 7.25
N ARG A 454 -31.88 -6.48 7.66
CA ARG A 454 -30.88 -5.48 7.27
C ARG A 454 -29.52 -5.83 7.87
N LEU A 455 -28.52 -5.91 7.02
CA LEU A 455 -27.14 -6.26 7.37
C LEU A 455 -26.37 -5.05 7.89
N ASP A 456 -25.38 -5.29 8.74
CA ASP A 456 -24.39 -4.28 9.09
C ASP A 456 -23.27 -4.29 8.03
N ILE A 457 -22.94 -3.13 7.46
CA ILE A 457 -21.84 -3.02 6.51
C ILE A 457 -20.51 -3.11 7.26
N ASN A 458 -19.53 -3.78 6.66
CA ASN A 458 -18.19 -3.75 7.21
C ASN A 458 -17.65 -2.34 7.05
N ARG A 459 -16.97 -1.84 8.08
CA ARG A 459 -16.46 -0.47 8.08
C ARG A 459 -15.54 -0.15 6.89
N ALA A 460 -14.79 -1.15 6.43
CA ALA A 460 -13.95 -1.05 5.24
C ALA A 460 -14.73 -0.88 3.93
N ASP A 461 -15.88 -1.53 3.80
CA ASP A 461 -16.71 -1.52 2.58
C ASP A 461 -17.59 -0.26 2.51
N ALA A 462 -17.82 0.41 3.66
CA ALA A 462 -18.58 1.65 3.74
C ALA A 462 -18.02 2.78 2.85
N TRP A 463 -16.73 2.76 2.53
CA TRP A 463 -16.11 3.76 1.66
C TRP A 463 -16.67 3.77 0.22
N VAL A 464 -17.10 2.61 -0.30
CA VAL A 464 -17.75 2.55 -1.62
C VAL A 464 -19.07 3.32 -1.61
N ILE A 465 -19.80 3.22 -0.50
CA ILE A 465 -21.06 3.93 -0.28
C ILE A 465 -20.82 5.43 -0.16
N TRP A 466 -19.86 5.83 0.68
CA TRP A 466 -19.50 7.24 0.81
C TRP A 466 -19.12 7.86 -0.54
N ASN A 467 -18.37 7.14 -1.37
CA ASN A 467 -18.00 7.61 -2.70
C ASN A 467 -19.24 7.82 -3.58
N ALA A 468 -20.14 6.83 -3.65
CA ALA A 468 -21.37 6.91 -4.44
C ALA A 468 -22.29 8.07 -3.99
N ILE A 469 -22.44 8.24 -2.67
CA ILE A 469 -23.22 9.31 -2.06
C ILE A 469 -22.66 10.68 -2.45
N VAL A 470 -21.34 10.89 -2.34
CA VAL A 470 -20.68 12.14 -2.72
C VAL A 470 -20.85 12.43 -4.21
N ARG A 471 -20.73 11.41 -5.07
CA ARG A 471 -20.91 11.55 -6.52
C ARG A 471 -22.32 11.98 -6.91
N LEU A 472 -23.34 11.48 -6.22
CA LEU A 472 -24.73 11.87 -6.45
C LEU A 472 -25.09 13.23 -5.84
N ALA A 473 -24.45 13.61 -4.72
CA ALA A 473 -24.76 14.85 -4.02
C ALA A 473 -24.60 16.11 -4.89
N VAL A 474 -23.71 16.08 -5.91
CA VAL A 474 -23.48 17.17 -6.86
C VAL A 474 -24.74 17.51 -7.67
N HIS A 475 -25.62 16.54 -7.90
CA HIS A 475 -26.84 16.72 -8.71
C HIS A 475 -28.04 17.23 -7.90
N LEU A 476 -27.86 17.52 -6.60
CA LEU A 476 -28.92 18.12 -5.79
C LEU A 476 -29.07 19.61 -6.11
N PRO A 477 -30.26 20.21 -5.93
CA PRO A 477 -30.47 21.65 -6.16
C PRO A 477 -29.59 22.56 -5.29
N ALA A 478 -29.23 22.10 -4.10
CA ALA A 478 -28.33 22.78 -3.17
C ALA A 478 -27.25 21.79 -2.68
N PRO A 479 -26.19 21.53 -3.47
CA PRO A 479 -25.25 20.47 -3.17
C PRO A 479 -24.33 20.82 -1.99
N LEU A 480 -23.98 22.10 -1.81
CA LEU A 480 -22.98 22.55 -0.84
C LEU A 480 -23.29 22.20 0.63
N PRO A 481 -24.50 22.45 1.18
CA PRO A 481 -24.80 22.06 2.56
C PRO A 481 -24.75 20.54 2.78
N VAL A 482 -25.12 19.77 1.76
CA VAL A 482 -25.07 18.30 1.78
C VAL A 482 -23.62 17.83 1.76
N LEU A 483 -22.79 18.39 0.87
CA LEU A 483 -21.36 18.07 0.78
C LEU A 483 -20.62 18.41 2.08
N ASP A 484 -20.92 19.52 2.75
CA ASP A 484 -20.30 19.87 4.04
C ASP A 484 -20.64 18.85 5.13
N ALA A 485 -21.91 18.46 5.22
CA ALA A 485 -22.36 17.45 6.16
C ALA A 485 -21.70 16.09 5.88
N LEU A 486 -21.53 15.73 4.60
CA LEU A 486 -20.82 14.52 4.19
C LEU A 486 -19.33 14.59 4.52
N ARG A 487 -18.65 15.69 4.22
CA ARG A 487 -17.24 15.93 4.56
C ARG A 487 -17.00 15.74 6.05
N PHE A 488 -17.77 16.44 6.89
CA PHE A 488 -17.68 16.32 8.34
C PHE A 488 -17.91 14.88 8.81
N SER A 489 -18.92 14.21 8.25
CA SER A 489 -19.22 12.82 8.61
C SER A 489 -18.14 11.84 8.16
N VAL A 490 -17.51 12.05 7.00
CA VAL A 490 -16.38 11.24 6.50
C VAL A 490 -15.16 11.40 7.40
N VAL A 491 -14.81 12.63 7.78
CA VAL A 491 -13.70 12.91 8.71
C VAL A 491 -13.98 12.27 10.07
N HIS A 492 -15.17 12.48 10.62
CA HIS A 492 -15.56 11.87 11.89
C HIS A 492 -15.56 10.34 11.81
N TYR A 493 -16.15 9.76 10.77
CA TYR A 493 -16.16 8.33 10.54
C TYR A 493 -14.73 7.77 10.49
N SER A 494 -13.83 8.43 9.76
CA SER A 494 -12.42 8.04 9.68
C SER A 494 -11.72 8.04 11.05
N ALA A 495 -12.03 9.01 11.91
CA ALA A 495 -11.49 9.09 13.27
C ALA A 495 -12.01 7.97 14.18
N THR A 496 -13.22 7.44 13.93
CA THR A 496 -13.76 6.29 14.68
C THR A 496 -13.15 4.93 14.27
N LEU A 497 -12.42 4.89 13.16
CA LEU A 497 -11.76 3.67 12.71
C LEU A 497 -10.45 3.48 13.47
N THR A 498 -10.36 2.39 14.24
CA THR A 498 -9.09 2.01 14.87
C THR A 498 -8.03 1.79 13.79
N GLY A 499 -6.75 2.04 14.11
CA GLY A 499 -5.64 1.91 13.16
C GLY A 499 -5.60 0.57 12.40
N ARG A 500 -6.13 -0.53 12.97
CA ARG A 500 -6.25 -1.83 12.29
C ARG A 500 -7.31 -1.86 11.18
N GLN A 501 -8.46 -1.21 11.37
CA GLN A 501 -9.57 -1.20 10.39
C GLN A 501 -9.30 -0.22 9.26
N PHE A 502 -8.68 0.92 9.57
CA PHE A 502 -8.38 1.96 8.61
C PHE A 502 -7.28 1.54 7.61
N ARG A 503 -6.19 0.93 8.12
CA ARG A 503 -4.99 0.59 7.32
C ARG A 503 -5.21 -0.49 6.26
N ALA A 504 -6.31 -1.23 6.30
CA ALA A 504 -6.61 -2.25 5.31
C ALA A 504 -7.06 -1.65 3.95
N PHE A 505 -7.54 -0.40 3.90
CA PHE A 505 -8.11 0.19 2.68
C PHE A 505 -7.79 1.69 2.46
N PRO A 506 -6.50 2.09 2.46
CA PRO A 506 -6.09 3.48 2.19
C PRO A 506 -6.62 4.04 0.86
N THR A 507 -6.77 3.18 -0.15
CA THR A 507 -7.22 3.57 -1.49
C THR A 507 -8.71 3.95 -1.55
N SER A 508 -9.57 3.26 -0.79
CA SER A 508 -11.02 3.55 -0.81
C SER A 508 -11.32 4.86 -0.10
N PHE A 509 -10.65 5.13 1.03
CA PHE A 509 -10.79 6.41 1.73
C PHE A 509 -10.30 7.59 0.87
N THR A 510 -9.10 7.47 0.29
CA THR A 510 -8.59 8.50 -0.62
C THR A 510 -9.50 8.71 -1.83
N ALA A 511 -10.15 7.66 -2.33
CA ALA A 511 -11.15 7.80 -3.40
C ALA A 511 -12.37 8.66 -2.97
N VAL A 512 -12.84 8.52 -1.72
CA VAL A 512 -13.93 9.37 -1.19
C VAL A 512 -13.49 10.82 -1.08
N LEU A 513 -12.30 11.08 -0.54
CA LEU A 513 -11.77 12.45 -0.44
C LEU A 513 -11.55 13.08 -1.81
N ARG A 514 -11.05 12.32 -2.79
CA ARG A 514 -10.97 12.76 -4.19
C ARG A 514 -12.34 13.09 -4.75
N SER A 515 -13.34 12.25 -4.51
CA SER A 515 -14.72 12.53 -4.92
C SER A 515 -15.28 13.79 -4.24
N LEU A 516 -14.91 14.09 -2.98
CA LEU A 516 -15.28 15.35 -2.31
C LEU A 516 -14.61 16.56 -2.94
N ILE A 517 -13.29 16.50 -3.20
CA ILE A 517 -12.56 17.57 -3.91
C ILE A 517 -13.21 17.84 -5.27
N TRP A 518 -13.45 16.78 -6.05
CA TRP A 518 -14.16 16.87 -7.33
C TRP A 518 -15.54 17.50 -7.16
N ALA A 519 -16.35 17.01 -6.22
CA ALA A 519 -17.73 17.48 -6.01
C ALA A 519 -17.81 18.96 -5.60
N TYR A 520 -16.89 19.43 -4.76
CA TYR A 520 -16.78 20.85 -4.45
C TYR A 520 -16.36 21.68 -5.67
N GLY A 521 -15.47 21.15 -6.51
CA GLY A 521 -15.11 21.77 -7.78
C GLY A 521 -16.29 21.92 -8.73
N GLU A 522 -17.10 20.87 -8.91
CA GLU A 522 -18.33 20.93 -9.72
C GLU A 522 -19.36 21.92 -9.15
N ALA A 523 -19.39 22.08 -7.83
CA ALA A 523 -20.24 23.06 -7.16
C ALA A 523 -19.64 24.49 -7.12
N GLY A 524 -18.50 24.73 -7.76
CA GLY A 524 -17.82 26.03 -7.81
C GLY A 524 -17.16 26.46 -6.48
N ALA A 525 -17.06 25.58 -5.48
CA ALA A 525 -16.54 25.91 -4.15
C ALA A 525 -15.08 25.47 -3.98
N VAL A 526 -14.17 26.10 -4.75
CA VAL A 526 -12.75 25.75 -4.82
C VAL A 526 -12.05 25.78 -3.46
N ASP A 527 -12.35 26.77 -2.61
CA ASP A 527 -11.77 26.87 -1.26
C ASP A 527 -12.11 25.66 -0.38
N ARG A 528 -13.33 25.12 -0.53
CA ARG A 528 -13.75 23.92 0.21
C ARG A 528 -13.06 22.68 -0.34
N ALA A 529 -12.84 22.61 -1.65
CA ALA A 529 -12.03 21.56 -2.26
C ALA A 529 -10.59 21.57 -1.72
N ALA A 530 -9.96 22.74 -1.62
CA ALA A 530 -8.63 22.90 -1.02
C ALA A 530 -8.62 22.50 0.46
N ALA A 531 -9.67 22.84 1.22
CA ALA A 531 -9.80 22.47 2.62
C ALA A 531 -9.87 20.94 2.81
N VAL A 532 -10.56 20.19 1.92
CA VAL A 532 -10.56 18.71 1.94
C VAL A 532 -9.17 18.13 1.73
N ALA A 533 -8.33 18.74 0.89
CA ALA A 533 -6.94 18.32 0.74
C ALA A 533 -6.13 18.55 2.04
N GLY A 534 -6.43 19.63 2.77
CA GLY A 534 -5.87 19.92 4.09
C GLY A 534 -6.29 18.92 5.17
N ASP A 535 -7.52 18.39 5.11
CA ASP A 535 -8.05 17.43 6.09
C ASP A 535 -7.19 16.17 6.20
N VAL A 536 -6.50 15.75 5.14
CA VAL A 536 -5.64 14.56 5.19
C VAL A 536 -4.44 14.75 6.10
N SER A 537 -3.92 15.97 6.17
CA SER A 537 -2.88 16.33 7.13
C SER A 537 -3.42 16.31 8.56
N LEU A 538 -4.68 16.71 8.74
CA LEU A 538 -5.40 16.72 10.02
C LEU A 538 -5.87 15.34 10.49
N ILE A 539 -5.72 14.27 9.72
CA ILE A 539 -6.05 12.91 10.17
C ILE A 539 -4.74 12.17 10.57
N GLY A 540 -3.59 12.83 10.50
CA GLY A 540 -2.29 12.25 10.86
C GLY A 540 -1.82 11.15 9.89
N GLN A 541 -2.45 11.03 8.71
CA GLN A 541 -2.25 9.92 7.78
C GLN A 541 -1.29 10.26 6.64
N MET A 542 -0.11 10.75 6.99
CA MET A 542 0.93 11.21 6.05
C MET A 542 1.47 10.14 5.09
N HIS A 543 1.12 8.87 5.27
CA HIS A 543 1.55 7.76 4.41
C HIS A 543 0.71 7.61 3.14
N LEU A 544 -0.48 8.21 3.10
CA LEU A 544 -1.23 8.30 1.86
C LEU A 544 -0.50 9.31 0.97
N SER A 545 -0.02 8.86 -0.19
CA SER A 545 0.56 9.76 -1.18
C SER A 545 -0.49 10.79 -1.57
N ASN A 546 -0.47 11.97 -0.92
CA ASN A 546 -1.38 13.09 -1.15
C ASN A 546 -1.41 13.51 -2.63
N VAL A 547 -0.39 13.12 -3.39
CA VAL A 547 -0.30 13.32 -4.83
C VAL A 547 -1.61 13.02 -5.55
N GLY A 548 -2.34 11.94 -5.23
CA GLY A 548 -3.63 11.64 -5.89
C GLY A 548 -4.76 12.63 -5.58
N LEU A 549 -4.74 13.26 -4.40
CA LEU A 549 -5.70 14.30 -4.00
C LEU A 549 -5.30 15.66 -4.58
N LEU A 550 -4.00 15.94 -4.58
CA LEU A 550 -3.43 17.15 -5.16
C LEU A 550 -3.61 17.17 -6.69
N ASP A 551 -3.50 16.03 -7.38
CA ASP A 551 -3.86 15.91 -8.80
C ASP A 551 -5.31 16.32 -9.04
N GLU A 552 -6.22 15.85 -8.18
CA GLU A 552 -7.65 16.17 -8.29
C GLU A 552 -7.90 17.66 -8.03
N LEU A 553 -7.23 18.23 -7.01
CA LEU A 553 -7.32 19.65 -6.68
C LEU A 553 -6.73 20.54 -7.80
N ALA A 554 -5.60 20.14 -8.39
CA ALA A 554 -5.04 20.81 -9.55
C ALA A 554 -6.01 20.77 -10.74
N GLY A 555 -6.69 19.64 -10.95
CA GLY A 555 -7.77 19.51 -11.93
C GLY A 555 -8.96 20.43 -11.61
N VAL A 556 -9.31 20.65 -10.35
CA VAL A 556 -10.36 21.61 -9.95
C VAL A 556 -9.94 23.05 -10.26
N TYR A 557 -8.72 23.45 -9.92
CA TYR A 557 -8.21 24.78 -10.28
C TYR A 557 -8.20 24.99 -11.80
N ALA A 558 -7.77 23.99 -12.56
CA ALA A 558 -7.76 24.03 -14.02
C ALA A 558 -9.19 24.15 -14.61
N ARG A 559 -10.16 23.35 -14.12
CA ARG A 559 -11.56 23.43 -14.58
C ARG A 559 -12.24 24.77 -14.25
N THR A 560 -11.84 25.41 -13.16
CA THR A 560 -12.41 26.69 -12.72
C THR A 560 -11.70 27.91 -13.30
N GLY A 561 -10.66 27.70 -14.12
CA GLY A 561 -9.90 28.77 -14.77
C GLY A 561 -8.88 29.48 -13.87
N ASP A 562 -8.61 28.98 -12.67
CA ASP A 562 -7.51 29.47 -11.83
C ASP A 562 -6.19 28.86 -12.30
N VAL A 563 -5.74 29.31 -13.48
CA VAL A 563 -4.52 28.84 -14.16
C VAL A 563 -3.29 29.03 -13.27
N ALA A 564 -3.24 30.12 -12.50
CA ALA A 564 -2.12 30.43 -11.61
C ALA A 564 -2.01 29.43 -10.46
N ALA A 565 -3.12 29.12 -9.77
CA ALA A 565 -3.11 28.12 -8.69
C ALA A 565 -2.85 26.71 -9.23
N ALA A 566 -3.45 26.34 -10.37
CA ALA A 566 -3.20 25.08 -11.04
C ALA A 566 -1.71 24.89 -11.39
N THR A 567 -1.09 25.92 -11.98
CA THR A 567 0.33 25.90 -12.38
C THR A 567 1.27 25.80 -11.19
N ARG A 568 1.01 26.57 -10.12
CA ARG A 568 1.78 26.52 -8.88
C ARG A 568 1.70 25.14 -8.22
N LEU A 569 0.51 24.56 -8.14
CA LEU A 569 0.30 23.23 -7.56
C LEU A 569 0.96 22.14 -8.41
N LEU A 570 0.91 22.26 -9.74
CA LEU A 570 1.65 21.36 -10.64
C LEU A 570 3.17 21.46 -10.42
N GLY A 571 3.72 22.66 -10.21
CA GLY A 571 5.13 22.83 -9.85
C GLY A 571 5.51 22.02 -8.62
N SER A 572 4.74 22.13 -7.53
CA SER A 572 4.95 21.32 -6.33
C SER A 572 4.82 19.80 -6.59
N LEU A 573 3.90 19.38 -7.47
CA LEU A 573 3.73 17.98 -7.83
C LEU A 573 4.91 17.44 -8.65
N GLU A 574 5.43 18.24 -9.56
CA GLU A 574 6.61 17.91 -10.37
C GLU A 574 7.88 17.81 -9.52
N GLU A 575 8.01 18.61 -8.46
CA GLU A 575 9.12 18.50 -7.50
C GLU A 575 9.06 17.20 -6.69
N MET A 576 7.85 16.74 -6.31
CA MET A 576 7.70 15.51 -5.54
C MET A 576 7.94 14.26 -6.38
N MET A 577 7.29 14.16 -7.55
CA MET A 577 7.51 13.16 -8.60
C MET A 577 6.50 13.41 -9.74
N PRO A 578 6.92 13.82 -10.96
CA PRO A 578 5.98 14.05 -12.05
C PRO A 578 5.35 12.72 -12.48
N ARG A 579 4.01 12.65 -12.49
CA ARG A 579 3.26 11.46 -12.91
C ARG A 579 2.47 11.75 -14.17
N LEU A 580 2.46 10.77 -15.07
CA LEU A 580 1.63 10.82 -16.28
C LEU A 580 0.15 11.05 -15.97
N ALA A 581 -0.35 10.47 -14.87
CA ALA A 581 -1.72 10.66 -14.41
C ALA A 581 -2.04 12.12 -14.03
N THR A 582 -1.08 12.85 -13.44
CA THR A 582 -1.23 14.26 -13.04
C THR A 582 -1.47 15.14 -14.26
N TYR A 583 -0.61 15.02 -15.27
CA TYR A 583 -0.76 15.76 -16.52
C TYR A 583 -2.07 15.42 -17.24
N GLY A 584 -2.45 14.15 -17.27
CA GLY A 584 -3.69 13.72 -17.94
C GLY A 584 -4.93 14.35 -17.29
N VAL A 585 -4.99 14.37 -15.95
CA VAL A 585 -6.10 15.00 -15.22
C VAL A 585 -6.16 16.50 -15.47
N MET A 586 -5.01 17.19 -15.50
CA MET A 586 -4.98 18.64 -15.74
C MET A 586 -5.27 19.01 -17.20
N MET A 587 -4.78 18.24 -18.18
CA MET A 587 -5.11 18.45 -19.59
C MET A 587 -6.60 18.21 -19.85
N ASP A 588 -7.17 17.12 -19.33
CA ASP A 588 -8.61 16.86 -19.40
C ASP A 588 -9.40 18.05 -18.79
N ALA A 589 -8.95 18.59 -17.66
CA ALA A 589 -9.58 19.70 -16.96
C ALA A 589 -9.51 21.03 -17.74
N TYR A 590 -8.36 21.38 -18.31
CA TYR A 590 -8.21 22.58 -19.13
C TYR A 590 -9.05 22.49 -20.41
N LEU A 591 -9.06 21.33 -21.08
CA LEU A 591 -9.90 21.10 -22.26
C LEU A 591 -11.39 21.28 -21.94
N GLN A 592 -11.86 20.75 -20.80
CA GLN A 592 -13.25 20.93 -20.37
C GLN A 592 -13.63 22.39 -20.10
N ALA A 593 -12.66 23.21 -19.71
CA ALA A 593 -12.86 24.63 -19.44
C ALA A 593 -12.52 25.54 -20.63
N GLY A 594 -12.14 24.99 -21.79
CA GLY A 594 -11.82 25.74 -23.00
C GLY A 594 -10.41 26.35 -23.05
N PHE A 595 -9.55 26.03 -22.08
CA PHE A 595 -8.15 26.50 -21.99
C PHE A 595 -7.22 25.61 -22.83
N VAL A 596 -7.44 25.59 -24.15
CA VAL A 596 -6.75 24.66 -25.05
C VAL A 596 -5.24 24.92 -25.10
N GLN A 597 -4.82 26.18 -25.08
CA GLN A 597 -3.41 26.56 -25.14
C GLN A 597 -2.62 26.05 -23.92
N GLU A 598 -3.18 26.18 -22.72
CA GLU A 598 -2.59 25.68 -21.48
C GLU A 598 -2.48 24.15 -21.50
N ALA A 599 -3.43 23.46 -22.12
CA ALA A 599 -3.36 22.01 -22.30
C ALA A 599 -2.20 21.60 -23.25
N PHE A 600 -1.91 22.39 -24.29
CA PHE A 600 -0.74 22.18 -25.16
C PHE A 600 0.59 22.38 -24.43
N GLU A 601 0.69 23.40 -23.60
CA GLU A 601 1.88 23.63 -22.78
C GLU A 601 2.12 22.47 -21.80
N LEU A 602 1.05 21.92 -21.21
CA LEU A 602 1.14 20.72 -20.37
C LEU A 602 1.60 19.50 -21.14
N GLU A 603 1.18 19.30 -22.40
CA GLU A 603 1.66 18.20 -23.23
C GLU A 603 3.18 18.29 -23.44
N ALA A 604 3.69 19.48 -23.76
CA ALA A 604 5.12 19.70 -23.97
C ALA A 604 5.92 19.39 -22.68
N ARG A 605 5.46 19.90 -21.53
CA ARG A 605 6.06 19.62 -20.22
C ARG A 605 6.02 18.14 -19.87
N MET A 606 4.89 17.47 -20.11
CA MET A 606 4.73 16.04 -19.87
C MET A 606 5.71 15.22 -20.72
N LYS A 607 5.86 15.53 -22.01
CA LYS A 607 6.82 14.85 -22.90
C LYS A 607 8.25 15.02 -22.39
N GLN A 608 8.60 16.21 -21.91
CA GLN A 608 9.92 16.51 -21.36
C GLN A 608 10.20 15.77 -20.04
N LYS A 609 9.25 15.79 -19.09
CA LYS A 609 9.46 15.27 -17.72
C LYS A 609 9.15 13.78 -17.54
N CYS A 610 8.21 13.23 -18.30
CA CYS A 610 7.74 11.86 -18.13
C CYS A 610 8.23 10.87 -19.20
N HIS A 611 8.92 11.33 -20.26
CA HIS A 611 9.34 10.49 -21.40
C HIS A 611 8.21 9.62 -21.95
N TYR A 612 7.04 10.23 -22.16
CA TYR A 612 5.84 9.52 -22.60
C TYR A 612 6.02 8.88 -23.99
N VAL A 613 5.58 7.62 -24.11
CA VAL A 613 5.57 6.87 -25.37
C VAL A 613 4.11 6.62 -25.78
N PRO A 614 3.68 7.03 -26.98
CA PRO A 614 2.33 6.74 -27.48
C PRO A 614 1.97 5.26 -27.39
N GLY A 615 0.74 4.95 -26.99
CA GLY A 615 0.26 3.58 -26.79
C GLY A 615 0.63 2.96 -25.44
N ALA A 616 1.54 3.56 -24.67
CA ALA A 616 1.91 3.04 -23.35
C ALA A 616 0.83 3.30 -22.28
N ASN A 617 -0.03 4.30 -22.48
CA ASN A 617 -1.12 4.62 -21.56
C ASN A 617 -2.35 5.09 -22.33
N TRP A 618 -3.30 4.17 -22.53
CA TRP A 618 -4.51 4.41 -23.31
C TRP A 618 -5.32 5.63 -22.87
N ARG A 619 -5.29 5.98 -21.57
CA ARG A 619 -6.02 7.14 -21.04
C ARG A 619 -5.35 8.43 -21.47
N MET A 620 -4.03 8.49 -21.35
CA MET A 620 -3.27 9.63 -21.88
C MET A 620 -3.41 9.73 -23.40
N ASP A 621 -3.35 8.61 -24.12
CA ASP A 621 -3.59 8.59 -25.58
C ASP A 621 -4.97 9.15 -25.93
N ALA A 622 -6.00 8.85 -25.12
CA ALA A 622 -7.34 9.41 -25.30
C ALA A 622 -7.37 10.93 -25.05
N THR A 623 -6.73 11.42 -23.99
CA THR A 623 -6.61 12.85 -23.69
C THR A 623 -5.87 13.59 -24.81
N LEU A 624 -4.77 13.04 -25.33
CA LEU A 624 -4.02 13.65 -26.42
C LEU A 624 -4.81 13.67 -27.74
N ARG A 625 -5.63 12.64 -28.02
CA ARG A 625 -6.56 12.69 -29.16
C ARG A 625 -7.61 13.78 -29.00
N ALA A 626 -8.16 13.94 -27.80
CA ALA A 626 -9.12 15.01 -27.51
C ALA A 626 -8.46 16.39 -27.66
N LEU A 627 -7.20 16.54 -27.22
CA LEU A 627 -6.41 17.76 -27.39
C LEU A 627 -6.20 18.13 -28.87
N ARG A 628 -5.84 17.17 -29.71
CA ARG A 628 -5.70 17.39 -31.17
C ARG A 628 -7.03 17.74 -31.83
N ALA A 629 -8.11 17.06 -31.48
CA ALA A 629 -9.44 17.40 -31.99
C ALA A 629 -9.88 18.83 -31.59
N ALA A 630 -9.47 19.32 -30.42
CA ALA A 630 -9.74 20.69 -29.99
C ALA A 630 -8.88 21.73 -30.74
N GLU A 631 -7.66 21.38 -31.17
CA GLU A 631 -6.79 22.21 -32.01
C GLU A 631 -7.35 22.36 -33.42
N ASP A 632 -7.75 21.25 -34.03
CA ASP A 632 -8.39 21.26 -35.36
C ASP A 632 -9.66 22.12 -35.36
N ALA A 633 -10.36 22.21 -34.23
CA ALA A 633 -11.57 23.04 -34.07
C ALA A 633 -11.28 24.54 -33.85
N LEU A 634 -10.05 24.91 -33.48
CA LEU A 634 -9.62 26.30 -33.30
C LEU A 634 -9.11 26.95 -34.59
N ASP A 635 -8.96 26.18 -35.67
CA ASP A 635 -8.47 26.69 -36.95
C ASP A 635 -9.42 27.79 -37.49
N PRO A 636 -8.97 29.06 -37.55
CA PRO A 636 -9.83 30.20 -37.88
C PRO A 636 -10.41 30.13 -39.30
N GLU A 637 -9.84 29.34 -40.21
CA GLU A 637 -10.42 29.13 -41.54
C GLU A 637 -11.76 28.38 -41.51
N VAL A 638 -12.00 27.55 -40.48
CA VAL A 638 -13.28 26.84 -40.29
C VAL A 638 -14.32 27.72 -39.60
N TYR A 639 -13.88 28.71 -38.80
CA TYR A 639 -14.77 29.60 -38.06
C TYR A 639 -15.37 30.74 -38.91
N ILE A 640 -14.82 31.02 -40.10
CA ILE A 640 -15.37 32.01 -41.05
C ILE A 640 -16.45 31.37 -41.96
N ALA A 641 -16.58 30.04 -41.96
CA ALA A 641 -17.54 29.30 -42.79
C ALA A 641 -18.82 28.83 -42.07
N PHE A 642 -18.98 29.16 -40.78
CA PHE A 642 -20.19 28.95 -39.96
C PHE A 642 -20.75 30.29 -39.48
#